data_AF-A0A667XXR7-F1
#
_entry.id   AF-A0A667XXR7-F1
#
_cell.length_a   1.000
_cell.length_b   1.000
_cell.length_c   1.000
_cell.angle_alpha   90.00
_cell.angle_beta   90.00
_cell.angle_gamma   90.00
#
_symmetry.space_group_name_H-M   'P 1'
#
loop_
_entity.id
_entity.type
_entity.pdbx_description
1 polymer ?
#
loop_
_entity_poly.entity_id
_entity_poly.type
_entity_poly.pdbx_seq_one_letter_code
_entity_poly.pdbx_strand_id
1 'polypeptide(L)'
;MQDCVVSLSPCSDLLVVAREQKAVFLSAKWRTDDSGREEMTLAVSWSGTLSTEEGECVSSVICVPLASQKRSSTGRPDWTCVVVGFSSGYVRFYTENGVLLLAQLLNEDPVLRLKCRTYEIPRHPGVTEQHEELSILYPSALVTIDGFSLFQSLRACRNQVARAAAAGSDAIQPPPLAYKKWGLQDMDTIVDHSSVGIMTLCVFDQMKNASILGGFHASVKGSPPAMSQYIAVGGGPYTGFYYAVEGSSQPLLSHVALAVASKLTSALFSAASGWLGWKNKNEEDPAQKQKPKVEPATPLAVRFGLPDSRRHGESICLSPCNTLAGVTDDFGRVTLLDLARGIAIRMWKGYRDAQLGWVQVSEGRGERESSPSAPLPRRHAQFLVIYAPRRGILEVWGTQQGPRVGAFTVGKHCRLLYAGYRLMGVNSVTSQGWQLHTQQVCLLDPTTGALRTVTVPFHLALSDKKSERAKDMHLLKKLTTILRNILESEAKSVLLDIKHPAIKKQALESLLSNKNAPVSCLTNITRALHDSLKERDPEAVDEALLQLCSSQLKLLQLYTDIQQLHSAADTDTSSELDSLEGIEEDLSRLGPTLQRYAQLTSRPSVSFAQDSPDSPLPARAFLSQLDGISIDVNILHAVMVCTCVSCVGSFLFWGCLSGESPLRRVCDTLQQTGVSPQQLLSLLLSVWLHREKDVLKKPEETVRNLHTLLITLSNMKGAVEESWDPQSVSPWWQQVRTACVQSHSAAAALLAALVAHYAVKASITTSSPWSEWEAVSLELEQWAVCVRQLEDVLVLQTLLWVPPPQGTAGGATAQCSVKTLLEGGRGGIADSIAKWVFRQDLAPERLKEILQRREEKEGDDNSEQSDWMPLLVAVCRRFPDSLSPDLLFAHCCWEYVVQWNKDPEVQIHTCIDHVTHTVSSDRQGQSETDRNRLCRRDVGMGDKAMTSFLGSCVQLLQILMEADSGVEEVPPPELCVEEVWCGAEGPASIAELALEQRGVHYPLVQHHCLLASLLYAAMTFSLRVKPLSLFDSKVRSGMHVSTFKLRYLLRVLTGWVQAIDDNPSSATGPGSPPLPSTGPRADWWPSMCLELGSLLQVNPDILRRHLVCELYSQGLDLRAEEAMLEVEDKDVLGSQLLVLTGQRLSYSLLHSQSQTQPAMELLARLPPTLCTWLKAMDPSELRCPMVPLSQSSRLVSRLIEILPENHGQYSLALHLLEAVEALTTED
;
A
#
# COMPACT_ATOMS: atom_id res chain seq x y z
N MET A 1 6.99 43.29 3.70
CA MET A 1 7.49 42.10 4.42
C MET A 1 7.67 42.33 5.93
N GLN A 2 8.22 43.46 6.39
CA GLN A 2 8.38 43.72 7.84
C GLN A 2 7.04 43.82 8.58
N ASP A 3 6.04 44.48 7.98
CA ASP A 3 4.68 44.59 8.54
C ASP A 3 3.81 43.35 8.32
N CYS A 4 4.33 42.31 7.66
CA CYS A 4 3.55 41.11 7.38
C CYS A 4 3.61 40.15 8.57
N VAL A 5 2.57 39.35 8.77
CA VAL A 5 2.64 38.14 9.58
C VAL A 5 3.19 37.02 8.70
N VAL A 6 4.20 36.29 9.18
CA VAL A 6 4.89 35.26 8.39
C VAL A 6 5.04 34.00 9.23
N SER A 7 4.71 32.85 8.65
CA SER A 7 4.86 31.53 9.27
C SER A 7 5.38 30.53 8.25
N LEU A 8 6.47 29.83 8.60
CA LEU A 8 7.02 28.72 7.84
C LEU A 8 6.71 27.41 8.56
N SER A 9 6.21 26.42 7.83
CA SER A 9 6.03 25.08 8.37
C SER A 9 7.38 24.47 8.80
N PRO A 10 7.45 23.76 9.93
CA PRO A 10 8.65 23.01 10.36
C PRO A 10 9.20 22.05 9.28
N CYS A 11 8.33 21.54 8.39
CA CYS A 11 8.69 20.66 7.28
C CYS A 11 9.14 21.41 6.02
N SER A 12 9.09 22.75 6.04
CA SER A 12 9.48 23.62 4.92
C SER A 12 8.71 23.38 3.62
N ASP A 13 7.53 22.79 3.74
CA ASP A 13 6.59 22.48 2.68
C ASP A 13 5.64 23.66 2.37
N LEU A 14 5.41 24.54 3.35
CA LEU A 14 4.50 25.68 3.23
C LEU A 14 5.03 26.93 3.97
N LEU A 15 5.05 28.08 3.28
CA LEU A 15 5.29 29.41 3.83
C LEU A 15 4.06 30.29 3.61
N VAL A 16 3.55 30.89 4.68
CA VAL A 16 2.41 31.81 4.63
C VAL A 16 2.87 33.22 4.96
N VAL A 17 2.47 34.17 4.12
CA VAL A 17 2.68 35.60 4.33
C VAL A 17 1.32 36.29 4.29
N ALA A 18 0.95 36.99 5.36
CA ALA A 18 -0.32 37.69 5.48
C ALA A 18 -0.12 39.15 5.89
N ARG A 19 -0.98 40.05 5.42
CA ARG A 19 -1.05 41.46 5.83
C ARG A 19 -2.47 41.94 5.67
N GLU A 20 -2.98 42.65 6.68
CA GLU A 20 -4.35 43.14 6.71
C GLU A 20 -5.32 41.98 6.41
N GLN A 21 -6.10 42.05 5.33
CA GLN A 21 -7.08 41.03 4.98
C GLN A 21 -6.53 39.96 4.03
N LYS A 22 -5.33 40.17 3.46
CA LYS A 22 -4.79 39.36 2.35
C LYS A 22 -3.72 38.40 2.84
N ALA A 23 -3.64 37.24 2.20
CA ALA A 23 -2.56 36.30 2.39
C ALA A 23 -2.10 35.63 1.09
N VAL A 24 -0.86 35.14 1.12
CA VAL A 24 -0.20 34.37 0.06
C VAL A 24 0.38 33.12 0.69
N PHE A 25 0.05 31.98 0.12
CA PHE A 25 0.55 30.67 0.51
C PHE A 25 1.55 30.21 -0.56
N LEU A 26 2.74 29.84 -0.12
CA LEU A 26 3.86 29.42 -0.96
C LEU A 26 4.18 27.97 -0.62
N SER A 27 3.95 27.05 -1.55
CA SER A 27 4.21 25.61 -1.37
C SER A 27 5.52 25.19 -2.04
N ALA A 28 6.18 24.20 -1.45
CA ALA A 28 7.38 23.57 -1.98
C ALA A 28 7.11 22.89 -3.33
N LYS A 29 7.88 23.25 -4.36
CA LYS A 29 7.87 22.62 -5.68
C LYS A 29 9.30 22.32 -6.12
N TRP A 30 9.51 21.14 -6.69
CA TRP A 30 10.78 20.81 -7.33
C TRP A 30 10.89 21.60 -8.64
N ARG A 31 12.04 22.24 -8.84
CA ARG A 31 12.43 22.83 -10.12
C ARG A 31 13.79 22.28 -10.51
N THR A 32 13.91 21.88 -11.75
CA THR A 32 15.21 21.61 -12.36
C THR A 32 15.81 22.95 -12.76
N ASP A 33 16.98 23.28 -12.24
CA ASP A 33 17.73 24.46 -12.67
C ASP A 33 18.25 24.28 -14.11
N ASP A 34 18.73 25.37 -14.73
CA ASP A 34 19.26 25.36 -16.10
C ASP A 34 20.50 24.43 -16.26
N SER A 35 21.07 23.95 -15.14
CA SER A 35 22.19 23.00 -15.10
C SER A 35 21.75 21.54 -14.94
N GLY A 36 20.44 21.26 -14.95
CA GLY A 36 19.87 19.92 -14.78
C GLY A 36 19.78 19.47 -13.31
N ARG A 37 20.03 20.36 -12.35
CA ARG A 37 20.02 20.06 -10.91
C ARG A 37 18.65 20.34 -10.33
N GLU A 38 18.07 19.36 -9.65
CA GLU A 38 16.80 19.56 -8.96
C GLU A 38 16.99 20.35 -7.65
N GLU A 39 16.37 21.53 -7.57
CA GLU A 39 16.29 22.36 -6.38
C GLU A 39 14.83 22.54 -5.95
N MET A 40 14.57 22.44 -4.64
CA MET A 40 13.24 22.67 -4.10
C MET A 40 13.05 24.17 -3.86
N THR A 41 12.05 24.76 -4.53
CA THR A 41 11.73 26.18 -4.46
C THR A 41 10.31 26.39 -3.95
N LEU A 42 10.07 27.47 -3.20
CA LEU A 42 8.73 27.83 -2.75
C LEU A 42 8.03 28.64 -3.84
N ALA A 43 6.87 28.19 -4.30
CA ALA A 43 6.07 28.83 -5.33
C ALA A 43 4.65 29.11 -4.83
N VAL A 44 4.02 30.18 -5.32
CA VAL A 44 2.66 30.55 -4.93
C VAL A 44 1.71 29.40 -5.28
N SER A 45 1.03 28.87 -4.27
CA SER A 45 -0.03 27.86 -4.39
C SER A 45 -1.41 28.49 -4.24
N TRP A 46 -1.55 29.50 -3.40
CA TRP A 46 -2.79 30.24 -3.20
C TRP A 46 -2.52 31.71 -2.85
N SER A 47 -3.41 32.60 -3.26
CA SER A 47 -3.45 33.99 -2.78
C SER A 47 -4.87 34.50 -2.79
N GLY A 48 -5.26 35.23 -1.75
CA GLY A 48 -6.60 35.77 -1.64
C GLY A 48 -6.85 36.54 -0.35
N THR A 49 -8.11 36.89 -0.13
CA THR A 49 -8.61 37.54 1.09
C THR A 49 -9.11 36.47 2.07
N LEU A 50 -8.67 36.53 3.33
CA LEU A 50 -9.04 35.58 4.37
C LEU A 50 -10.15 36.09 5.31
N SER A 51 -10.36 37.41 5.37
CA SER A 51 -11.39 38.03 6.22
C SER A 51 -12.79 37.64 5.75
N THR A 52 -13.69 37.47 6.72
CA THR A 52 -15.12 37.25 6.45
C THR A 52 -15.99 38.36 7.02
N GLU A 53 -15.48 39.12 7.98
CA GLU A 53 -16.15 40.30 8.53
C GLU A 53 -15.55 41.58 7.95
N GLU A 54 -16.37 42.62 7.79
CA GLU A 54 -15.92 43.93 7.33
C GLU A 54 -14.93 44.56 8.33
N GLY A 55 -13.81 45.10 7.84
CA GLY A 55 -12.77 45.72 8.69
C GLY A 55 -11.88 44.74 9.47
N GLU A 56 -12.14 43.44 9.41
CA GLU A 56 -11.35 42.41 10.10
C GLU A 56 -9.95 42.23 9.46
N CYS A 57 -8.89 42.19 10.27
CA CYS A 57 -7.51 42.04 9.80
C CYS A 57 -6.82 40.84 10.45
N VAL A 58 -5.91 40.20 9.70
CA VAL A 58 -5.03 39.13 10.17
C VAL A 58 -4.01 39.69 11.15
N SER A 59 -4.01 39.18 12.37
CA SER A 59 -3.09 39.58 13.44
C SER A 59 -2.03 38.51 13.75
N SER A 60 -2.32 37.23 13.50
CA SER A 60 -1.40 36.13 13.76
C SER A 60 -1.62 34.95 12.81
N VAL A 61 -0.57 34.22 12.48
CA VAL A 61 -0.60 33.04 11.59
C VAL A 61 0.38 31.99 12.09
N ILE A 62 -0.01 30.72 12.04
CA ILE A 62 0.87 29.57 12.28
C ILE A 62 0.56 28.43 11.31
N CYS A 63 1.60 27.76 10.80
CA CYS A 63 1.49 26.61 9.90
C CYS A 63 1.68 25.32 10.67
N VAL A 64 0.64 24.48 10.79
CA VAL A 64 0.65 23.26 11.60
C VAL A 64 0.66 22.02 10.68
N PRO A 65 1.83 21.39 10.45
CA PRO A 65 1.93 20.16 9.66
C PRO A 65 1.35 18.98 10.44
N LEU A 66 0.50 18.17 9.79
CA LEU A 66 -0.20 17.05 10.42
C LEU A 66 0.40 15.70 10.01
N ALA A 67 0.54 14.78 10.98
CA ALA A 67 1.06 13.44 10.75
C ALA A 67 0.12 12.57 9.91
N SER A 68 0.70 11.72 9.05
CA SER A 68 -0.04 10.71 8.29
C SER A 68 -0.39 9.51 9.17
N GLN A 69 -1.64 9.03 9.08
CA GLN A 69 -2.04 7.74 9.68
C GLN A 69 -1.65 6.54 8.81
N LYS A 70 -1.43 6.75 7.51
CA LYS A 70 -0.88 5.73 6.61
C LYS A 70 0.63 5.71 6.78
N ARG A 71 1.25 4.53 6.94
CA ARG A 71 2.72 4.40 7.05
C ARG A 71 3.38 4.96 5.79
N SER A 72 3.73 6.25 5.79
CA SER A 72 4.56 6.85 4.76
C SER A 72 6.02 6.64 5.12
N SER A 73 6.78 5.96 4.27
CA SER A 73 8.21 5.70 4.45
C SER A 73 9.09 6.96 4.50
N THR A 74 8.55 8.14 4.14
CA THR A 74 9.31 9.38 3.91
C THR A 74 9.27 10.39 5.07
N GLY A 75 8.45 10.17 6.11
CA GLY A 75 8.35 11.08 7.27
C GLY A 75 7.83 12.49 6.95
N ARG A 76 7.21 12.69 5.78
CA ARG A 76 6.59 13.96 5.37
C ARG A 76 5.20 14.14 5.99
N PRO A 77 4.73 15.38 6.18
CA PRO A 77 3.35 15.62 6.62
C PRO A 77 2.36 15.13 5.57
N ASP A 78 1.18 14.71 6.03
CA ASP A 78 0.03 14.37 5.17
C ASP A 78 -0.45 15.65 4.44
N TRP A 79 -0.57 16.73 5.22
CA TRP A 79 -0.84 18.08 4.76
C TRP A 79 -0.53 19.09 5.87
N THR A 80 -0.54 20.39 5.54
CA THR A 80 -0.25 21.47 6.48
C THR A 80 -1.45 22.40 6.64
N CYS A 81 -1.95 22.52 7.88
CA CYS A 81 -3.04 23.40 8.24
C CYS A 81 -2.53 24.82 8.49
N VAL A 82 -3.22 25.83 7.94
CA VAL A 82 -2.93 27.24 8.17
C VAL A 82 -3.93 27.79 9.20
N VAL A 83 -3.45 28.13 10.39
CA VAL A 83 -4.27 28.71 11.45
C VAL A 83 -4.06 30.21 11.47
N VAL A 84 -5.15 30.98 11.45
CA VAL A 84 -5.14 32.44 11.30
C VAL A 84 -5.98 33.05 12.41
N GLY A 85 -5.38 33.97 13.15
CA GLY A 85 -6.02 34.80 14.17
C GLY A 85 -6.30 36.19 13.63
N PHE A 86 -7.44 36.73 14.02
CA PHE A 86 -7.93 38.01 13.51
C PHE A 86 -8.15 39.05 14.62
N SER A 87 -8.19 40.32 14.21
CA SER A 87 -8.48 41.47 15.08
C SER A 87 -9.88 41.47 15.68
N SER A 88 -10.80 40.69 15.10
CA SER A 88 -12.18 40.45 15.58
C SER A 88 -12.27 39.43 16.73
N GLY A 89 -11.15 38.76 17.03
CA GLY A 89 -11.10 37.65 17.99
C GLY A 89 -11.43 36.27 17.41
N TYR A 90 -11.76 36.19 16.11
CA TYR A 90 -11.92 34.92 15.42
C TYR A 90 -10.58 34.20 15.21
N VAL A 91 -10.64 32.87 15.29
CA VAL A 91 -9.59 31.97 14.81
C VAL A 91 -10.16 31.09 13.71
N ARG A 92 -9.49 31.05 12.57
CA ARG A 92 -9.91 30.27 11.40
C ARG A 92 -8.79 29.32 10.96
N PHE A 93 -9.19 28.15 10.48
CA PHE A 93 -8.32 27.07 10.04
C PHE A 93 -8.54 26.86 8.55
N TYR A 94 -7.47 26.88 7.78
CA TYR A 94 -7.50 26.71 6.32
C TYR A 94 -6.63 25.53 5.89
N THR A 95 -6.95 24.95 4.74
CA THR A 95 -6.04 24.03 4.05
C THR A 95 -4.86 24.80 3.44
N GLU A 96 -3.84 24.05 3.00
CA GLU A 96 -2.70 24.55 2.22
C GLU A 96 -3.08 25.24 0.90
N ASN A 97 -4.33 25.09 0.45
CA ASN A 97 -4.88 25.70 -0.75
C ASN A 97 -5.90 26.82 -0.44
N GLY A 98 -5.95 27.32 0.81
CA GLY A 98 -6.81 28.45 1.18
C GLY A 98 -8.29 28.12 1.41
N VAL A 99 -8.65 26.84 1.50
CA VAL A 99 -10.05 26.44 1.78
C VAL A 99 -10.31 26.49 3.28
N LEU A 100 -11.35 27.23 3.69
CA LEU A 100 -11.76 27.33 5.10
C LEU A 100 -12.31 25.99 5.60
N LEU A 101 -11.73 25.48 6.68
CA LEU A 101 -12.14 24.24 7.35
C LEU A 101 -13.05 24.52 8.54
N LEU A 102 -12.69 25.52 9.33
CA LEU A 102 -13.32 25.81 10.61
C LEU A 102 -13.08 27.27 10.99
N ALA A 103 -14.10 27.92 11.55
CA ALA A 103 -14.04 29.27 12.09
C ALA A 103 -14.70 29.30 13.46
N GLN A 104 -14.01 29.84 14.47
CA GLN A 104 -14.53 29.90 15.83
C GLN A 104 -14.16 31.22 16.51
N LEU A 105 -15.16 31.87 17.12
CA LEU A 105 -14.97 33.02 18.00
C LEU A 105 -14.71 32.51 19.42
N LEU A 106 -13.51 32.74 19.95
CA LEU A 106 -13.09 32.22 21.26
C LEU A 106 -12.95 33.35 22.31
N ASN A 107 -12.72 34.57 21.84
CA ASN A 107 -12.78 35.80 22.63
C ASN A 107 -13.18 36.97 21.71
N GLU A 108 -13.69 38.06 22.27
CA GLU A 108 -14.04 39.26 21.48
C GLU A 108 -12.85 40.19 21.24
N ASP A 109 -11.83 40.08 22.09
CA ASP A 109 -10.57 40.81 21.93
C ASP A 109 -9.75 40.30 20.74
N PRO A 110 -8.86 41.12 20.15
CA PRO A 110 -8.00 40.70 19.05
C PRO A 110 -7.05 39.56 19.44
N VAL A 111 -6.85 38.60 18.54
CA VAL A 111 -5.83 37.56 18.71
C VAL A 111 -4.45 38.20 18.66
N LEU A 112 -3.64 38.06 19.71
CA LEU A 112 -2.28 38.60 19.77
C LEU A 112 -1.25 37.63 19.20
N ARG A 113 -1.28 36.36 19.66
CA ARG A 113 -0.28 35.34 19.29
C ARG A 113 -0.87 33.94 19.20
N LEU A 114 -0.46 33.21 18.16
CA LEU A 114 -0.68 31.78 18.01
C LEU A 114 0.65 31.04 18.22
N LYS A 115 0.67 30.04 19.11
CA LYS A 115 1.82 29.14 19.31
C LYS A 115 1.36 27.70 19.45
N CYS A 116 2.20 26.78 18.99
CA CYS A 116 1.94 25.35 19.01
C CYS A 116 3.05 24.64 19.78
N ARG A 117 2.67 23.61 20.55
CA ARG A 117 3.58 22.65 21.19
C ARG A 117 3.21 21.26 20.70
N THR A 118 4.19 20.53 20.17
CA THR A 118 4.01 19.16 19.64
C THR A 118 4.80 18.16 20.47
N TYR A 119 4.60 16.87 20.21
CA TYR A 119 5.29 15.80 20.92
C TYR A 119 6.82 15.87 20.72
N GLU A 120 7.56 15.72 21.82
CA GLU A 120 9.02 15.54 21.81
C GLU A 120 9.38 14.32 22.66
N ILE A 121 10.33 13.50 22.18
CA ILE A 121 10.79 12.29 22.87
C ILE A 121 11.45 12.69 24.20
N PRO A 122 11.01 12.15 25.36
CA PRO A 122 11.63 12.42 26.66
C PRO A 122 13.13 12.09 26.66
N ARG A 123 13.96 13.02 27.11
CA ARG A 123 15.44 12.90 27.05
C ARG A 123 16.03 12.11 28.22
N HIS A 124 15.34 12.08 29.34
CA HIS A 124 15.79 11.45 30.58
C HIS A 124 14.68 10.56 31.15
N PRO A 125 15.02 9.38 31.70
CA PRO A 125 14.07 8.55 32.44
C PRO A 125 13.42 9.37 33.57
N GLY A 126 12.09 9.31 33.66
CA GLY A 126 11.33 10.04 34.69
C GLY A 126 10.81 11.43 34.29
N VAL A 127 11.10 11.92 33.08
CA VAL A 127 10.45 13.13 32.54
C VAL A 127 9.04 12.78 32.05
N THR A 128 8.06 13.55 32.51
CA THR A 128 6.65 13.39 32.11
C THR A 128 6.46 13.64 30.61
N GLU A 129 5.74 12.74 29.94
CA GLU A 129 5.34 12.90 28.55
C GLU A 129 4.46 14.15 28.39
N GLN A 130 4.75 14.93 27.36
CA GLN A 130 4.14 16.24 27.15
C GLN A 130 3.07 16.14 26.06
N HIS A 131 1.82 16.49 26.36
CA HIS A 131 0.71 16.45 25.39
C HIS A 131 0.78 17.56 24.36
N GLU A 132 0.36 17.35 23.13
CA GLU A 132 0.33 18.42 22.12
C GLU A 132 -0.71 19.48 22.45
N GLU A 133 -0.47 20.75 22.12
CA GLU A 133 -1.36 21.86 22.45
C GLU A 133 -1.22 23.02 21.46
N LEU A 134 -2.35 23.56 20.99
CA LEU A 134 -2.42 24.87 20.32
C LEU A 134 -2.84 25.92 21.35
N SER A 135 -2.10 27.02 21.42
CA SER A 135 -2.31 28.10 22.39
C SER A 135 -2.52 29.44 21.69
N ILE A 136 -3.54 30.16 22.12
CA ILE A 136 -4.08 31.37 21.48
C ILE A 136 -4.15 32.46 22.56
N LEU A 137 -3.33 33.49 22.39
CA LEU A 137 -3.23 34.60 23.33
C LEU A 137 -4.13 35.76 22.89
N TYR A 138 -4.86 36.30 23.86
CA TYR A 138 -5.61 37.55 23.83
C TYR A 138 -5.04 38.51 24.90
N PRO A 139 -5.40 39.80 24.89
CA PRO A 139 -4.90 40.78 25.87
C PRO A 139 -5.10 40.38 27.33
N SER A 140 -6.23 39.74 27.66
CA SER A 140 -6.64 39.36 29.02
C SER A 140 -6.90 37.87 29.20
N ALA A 141 -6.71 37.06 28.15
CA ALA A 141 -7.07 35.65 28.16
C ALA A 141 -6.10 34.77 27.36
N LEU A 142 -5.95 33.53 27.80
CA LEU A 142 -5.24 32.47 27.09
C LEU A 142 -6.20 31.32 26.82
N VAL A 143 -6.39 30.99 25.55
CA VAL A 143 -7.18 29.82 25.13
C VAL A 143 -6.23 28.71 24.73
N THR A 144 -6.45 27.49 25.23
CA THR A 144 -5.70 26.31 24.84
C THR A 144 -6.60 25.22 24.29
N ILE A 145 -6.14 24.58 23.22
CA ILE A 145 -6.82 23.49 22.52
C ILE A 145 -5.90 22.27 22.55
N ASP A 146 -6.42 21.15 23.03
CA ASP A 146 -5.72 19.87 23.03
C ASP A 146 -5.35 19.44 21.59
N GLY A 147 -4.07 19.14 21.37
CA GLY A 147 -3.53 18.89 20.02
C GLY A 147 -4.07 17.61 19.38
N PHE A 148 -4.32 16.56 20.17
CA PHE A 148 -4.91 15.32 19.65
C PHE A 148 -6.35 15.54 19.18
N SER A 149 -7.16 16.22 20.00
CA SER A 149 -8.54 16.58 19.68
C SER A 149 -8.62 17.51 18.46
N LEU A 150 -7.69 18.48 18.37
CA LEU A 150 -7.58 19.37 17.21
C LEU A 150 -7.20 18.60 15.94
N PHE A 151 -6.21 17.72 16.01
CA PHE A 151 -5.78 16.87 14.89
C PHE A 151 -6.94 16.05 14.33
N GLN A 152 -7.73 15.40 15.19
CA GLN A 152 -8.91 14.65 14.77
C GLN A 152 -9.97 15.54 14.11
N SER A 153 -10.25 16.71 14.72
CA SER A 153 -11.24 17.66 14.22
C SER A 153 -10.87 18.21 12.84
N LEU A 154 -9.60 18.57 12.63
CA LEU A 154 -9.12 19.08 11.34
C LEU A 154 -9.22 18.06 10.22
N ARG A 155 -8.88 16.79 10.49
CA ARG A 155 -9.06 15.70 9.50
C ARG A 155 -10.53 15.49 9.16
N ALA A 156 -11.40 15.48 10.17
CA ALA A 156 -12.84 15.35 9.95
C ALA A 156 -13.39 16.50 9.08
N CYS A 157 -13.00 17.75 9.37
CA CYS A 157 -13.40 18.92 8.59
C CYS A 157 -12.90 18.84 7.14
N ARG A 158 -11.62 18.46 6.92
CA ARG A 158 -11.05 18.29 5.57
C ARG A 158 -11.80 17.24 4.76
N ASN A 159 -12.14 16.11 5.38
CA ASN A 159 -12.92 15.05 4.73
C ASN A 159 -14.36 15.49 4.42
N GLN A 160 -14.97 16.30 5.29
CA GLN A 160 -16.30 16.88 5.03
C GLN A 160 -16.27 17.86 3.85
N VAL A 161 -15.28 18.76 3.80
CA VAL A 161 -15.08 19.70 2.69
C VAL A 161 -14.88 18.96 1.37
N ALA A 162 -14.06 17.91 1.34
CA ALA A 162 -13.88 17.08 0.15
C ALA A 162 -15.20 16.44 -0.33
N ARG A 163 -16.01 15.92 0.60
CA ARG A 163 -17.33 15.34 0.27
C ARG A 163 -18.33 16.39 -0.22
N ALA A 164 -18.36 17.57 0.39
CA ALA A 164 -19.25 18.65 0.02
C ALA A 164 -18.93 19.20 -1.38
N ALA A 165 -17.63 19.38 -1.67
CA ALA A 165 -17.15 19.75 -3.01
C ALA A 165 -17.53 18.71 -4.07
N ALA A 166 -17.43 17.41 -3.76
CA ALA A 166 -17.86 16.34 -4.65
C ALA A 166 -19.40 16.27 -4.83
N ALA A 167 -20.18 16.71 -3.84
CA ALA A 167 -21.64 16.70 -3.84
C ALA A 167 -22.28 18.02 -4.32
N GLY A 168 -21.49 19.06 -4.62
CA GLY A 168 -21.99 20.38 -5.03
C GLY A 168 -22.79 21.12 -3.96
N SER A 169 -22.52 20.86 -2.67
CA SER A 169 -23.21 21.49 -1.53
C SER A 169 -22.29 22.45 -0.78
N ASP A 170 -22.78 23.66 -0.48
CA ASP A 170 -21.99 24.71 0.19
C ASP A 170 -22.11 24.72 1.73
N ALA A 171 -22.99 23.90 2.31
CA ALA A 171 -23.29 23.95 3.75
C ALA A 171 -22.61 22.82 4.53
N ILE A 172 -21.51 23.15 5.21
CA ILE A 172 -20.82 22.26 6.16
C ILE A 172 -20.91 22.90 7.54
N GLN A 173 -21.51 22.19 8.52
CA GLN A 173 -21.41 22.59 9.93
C GLN A 173 -20.26 21.82 10.58
N PRO A 174 -19.12 22.47 10.88
CA PRO A 174 -18.00 21.77 11.49
C PRO A 174 -18.32 21.42 12.96
N PRO A 175 -17.72 20.35 13.50
CA PRO A 175 -17.86 20.01 14.91
C PRO A 175 -17.23 21.11 15.79
N PRO A 176 -17.86 21.46 16.93
CA PRO A 176 -17.32 22.46 17.85
C PRO A 176 -16.01 21.97 18.50
N LEU A 177 -14.98 22.83 18.57
CA LEU A 177 -13.74 22.50 19.27
C LEU A 177 -13.95 22.55 20.79
N ALA A 178 -13.43 21.55 21.48
CA ALA A 178 -13.22 21.63 22.93
C ALA A 178 -11.96 22.47 23.21
N TYR A 179 -12.09 23.47 24.08
CA TYR A 179 -10.99 24.35 24.47
C TYR A 179 -11.07 24.69 25.96
N LYS A 180 -9.96 25.13 26.54
CA LYS A 180 -9.89 25.72 27.89
C LYS A 180 -9.63 27.21 27.74
N LYS A 181 -10.31 28.04 28.53
CA LYS A 181 -10.12 29.51 28.53
C LYS A 181 -9.68 29.98 29.91
N TRP A 182 -8.50 30.59 29.97
CA TRP A 182 -7.88 31.13 31.17
C TRP A 182 -7.90 32.66 31.13
N GLY A 183 -8.37 33.32 32.19
CA GLY A 183 -8.32 34.77 32.33
C GLY A 183 -7.03 35.15 33.06
N LEU A 184 -6.08 35.76 32.35
CA LEU A 184 -4.77 36.09 32.91
C LEU A 184 -4.91 37.33 33.81
N GLN A 185 -4.50 37.20 35.08
CA GLN A 185 -4.58 38.25 36.09
C GLN A 185 -3.19 38.74 36.49
N ASP A 186 -3.11 39.85 37.22
CA ASP A 186 -1.89 40.40 37.84
C ASP A 186 -0.78 40.90 36.89
N MET A 187 -1.00 40.89 35.57
CA MET A 187 -0.17 41.58 34.59
C MET A 187 -0.89 42.80 34.00
N ASP A 188 -0.21 43.94 33.91
CA ASP A 188 -0.78 45.17 33.34
C ASP A 188 -0.99 45.04 31.83
N THR A 189 0.02 44.48 31.14
CA THR A 189 0.01 44.29 29.68
C THR A 189 0.69 42.99 29.31
N ILE A 190 0.12 42.27 28.34
CA ILE A 190 0.66 40.99 27.84
C ILE A 190 0.82 41.08 26.33
N VAL A 191 2.01 40.73 25.83
CA VAL A 191 2.39 40.88 24.42
C VAL A 191 2.68 39.54 23.75
N ASP A 192 3.23 38.59 24.50
CA ASP A 192 3.57 37.25 24.00
C ASP A 192 3.53 36.22 25.14
N HIS A 193 3.41 34.93 24.78
CA HIS A 193 3.32 33.83 25.74
C HIS A 193 4.10 32.59 25.30
N SER A 194 4.30 31.62 26.19
CA SER A 194 4.78 30.28 25.84
C SER A 194 4.09 29.24 26.72
N SER A 195 3.63 28.15 26.11
CA SER A 195 3.19 26.93 26.82
C SER A 195 4.41 26.04 27.04
N VAL A 196 4.81 25.84 28.31
CA VAL A 196 5.98 25.04 28.66
C VAL A 196 5.63 23.56 28.73
N GLY A 197 4.41 23.26 29.20
CA GLY A 197 3.89 21.92 29.35
C GLY A 197 3.58 21.54 30.80
N ILE A 198 3.40 20.25 31.03
CA ILE A 198 3.06 19.66 32.33
C ILE A 198 4.32 19.54 33.15
N MET A 199 4.30 20.15 34.33
CA MET A 199 5.31 19.97 35.36
C MET A 199 4.72 19.31 36.60
N THR A 200 5.55 18.56 37.29
CA THR A 200 5.31 18.09 38.66
C THR A 200 6.43 18.63 39.54
N LEU A 201 6.07 19.15 40.72
CA LEU A 201 7.08 19.56 41.69
C LEU A 201 7.70 18.31 42.32
N CYS A 202 9.01 18.33 42.56
CA CYS A 202 9.60 17.33 43.43
C CYS A 202 9.16 17.55 44.88
N VAL A 203 9.23 16.52 45.72
CA VAL A 203 8.80 16.60 47.14
C VAL A 203 9.55 17.72 47.87
N PHE A 204 10.84 17.91 47.58
CA PHE A 204 11.63 19.00 48.14
C PHE A 204 11.07 20.37 47.77
N ASP A 205 10.80 20.62 46.49
CA ASP A 205 10.26 21.91 46.03
C ASP A 205 8.84 22.15 46.56
N GLN A 206 8.04 21.09 46.69
CA GLN A 206 6.71 21.16 47.31
C GLN A 206 6.82 21.56 48.78
N MET A 207 7.69 20.94 49.57
CA MET A 207 7.93 21.28 50.98
C MET A 207 8.53 22.67 51.15
N LYS A 208 9.46 23.06 50.26
CA LYS A 208 10.03 24.40 50.21
C LYS A 208 8.96 25.44 49.93
N ASN A 209 8.13 25.25 48.91
CA ASN A 209 7.06 26.19 48.56
C ASN A 209 6.00 26.27 49.66
N ALA A 210 5.61 25.14 50.25
CA ALA A 210 4.69 25.11 51.38
C ALA A 210 5.26 25.87 52.59
N SER A 211 6.53 25.65 52.92
CA SER A 211 7.22 26.37 54.01
C SER A 211 7.32 27.88 53.74
N ILE A 212 7.65 28.29 52.51
CA ILE A 212 7.82 29.71 52.14
C ILE A 212 6.46 30.43 52.11
N LEU A 213 5.42 29.83 51.53
CA LEU A 213 4.12 30.48 51.31
C LEU A 213 3.17 30.33 52.50
N GLY A 214 3.15 29.16 53.14
CA GLY A 214 2.21 28.83 54.22
C GLY A 214 2.81 28.88 55.63
N GLY A 215 4.13 29.07 55.76
CA GLY A 215 4.82 29.15 57.05
C GLY A 215 4.76 27.84 57.85
N PHE A 216 4.86 27.95 59.18
CA PHE A 216 4.94 26.80 60.10
C PHE A 216 3.71 25.87 60.06
N HIS A 217 2.54 26.37 59.63
CA HIS A 217 1.28 25.62 59.59
C HIS A 217 0.94 25.04 58.20
N ALA A 218 1.85 25.10 57.25
CA ALA A 218 1.59 24.63 55.90
C ALA A 218 1.43 23.10 55.82
N SER A 219 0.30 22.62 55.29
CA SER A 219 0.07 21.20 55.03
C SER A 219 0.61 20.79 53.66
N VAL A 220 1.45 19.77 53.60
CA VAL A 220 1.98 19.19 52.35
C VAL A 220 1.16 17.95 51.98
N LYS A 221 0.59 17.91 50.77
CA LYS A 221 -0.11 16.72 50.25
C LYS A 221 0.89 15.64 49.89
N GLY A 222 0.53 14.37 50.13
CA GLY A 222 1.39 13.21 49.86
C GLY A 222 1.76 13.00 48.37
N SER A 223 0.99 13.56 47.44
CA SER A 223 1.34 13.65 46.02
C SER A 223 1.25 15.09 45.52
N PRO A 224 2.32 15.64 44.91
CA PRO A 224 2.28 16.97 44.31
C PRO A 224 1.35 16.94 43.08
N PRO A 225 0.45 17.94 42.92
CA PRO A 225 -0.41 18.01 41.74
C PRO A 225 0.41 18.31 40.48
N ALA A 226 0.02 17.70 39.36
CA ALA A 226 0.51 18.09 38.04
C ALA A 226 -0.08 19.46 37.66
N MET A 227 0.74 20.30 37.05
CA MET A 227 0.34 21.65 36.64
C MET A 227 0.85 21.95 35.24
N SER A 228 -0.01 22.55 34.41
CA SER A 228 0.41 23.13 33.13
C SER A 228 1.05 24.51 33.41
N GLN A 229 2.31 24.68 33.00
CA GLN A 229 3.04 25.94 33.14
C GLN A 229 2.91 26.79 31.88
N TYR A 230 2.49 28.04 32.06
CA TYR A 230 2.46 29.08 31.04
C TYR A 230 3.32 30.26 31.48
N ILE A 231 3.97 30.89 30.51
CA ILE A 231 4.77 32.09 30.75
C ILE A 231 4.27 33.18 29.83
N ALA A 232 4.04 34.37 30.37
CA ALA A 232 3.69 35.55 29.58
C ALA A 232 4.72 36.66 29.78
N VAL A 233 4.90 37.50 28.76
CA VAL A 233 5.81 38.64 28.79
C VAL A 233 5.08 39.92 28.40
N GLY A 234 5.48 41.02 29.02
CA GLY A 234 4.84 42.31 28.85
C GLY A 234 5.23 43.25 29.99
N GLY A 235 4.26 43.98 30.54
CA GLY A 235 4.46 44.94 31.62
C GLY A 235 3.80 44.51 32.93
N GLY A 236 4.52 44.74 34.03
CA GLY A 236 4.02 44.66 35.39
C GLY A 236 3.47 43.29 35.82
N PRO A 237 4.28 42.23 36.02
CA PRO A 237 5.74 42.13 35.88
C PRO A 237 6.26 41.92 34.44
N TYR A 238 7.57 42.13 34.23
CA TYR A 238 8.25 41.94 32.93
C TYR A 238 8.08 40.54 32.33
N THR A 239 8.07 39.52 33.18
CA THR A 239 7.76 38.13 32.83
C THR A 239 6.93 37.54 33.96
N GLY A 240 5.76 36.96 33.65
CA GLY A 240 4.87 36.32 34.60
C GLY A 240 4.78 34.81 34.35
N PHE A 241 4.85 34.01 35.42
CA PHE A 241 4.70 32.56 35.40
C PHE A 241 3.32 32.18 35.97
N TYR A 242 2.59 31.35 35.24
CA TYR A 242 1.24 30.89 35.58
C TYR A 242 1.21 29.38 35.69
N TYR A 243 0.48 28.85 36.68
CA TYR A 243 0.30 27.42 36.90
C TYR A 243 -1.19 27.05 36.95
N ALA A 244 -1.64 26.30 35.94
CA ALA A 244 -2.98 25.74 35.88
C ALA A 244 -2.94 24.30 36.43
N VAL A 245 -3.70 24.03 37.51
CA VAL A 245 -3.72 22.70 38.15
C VAL A 245 -4.51 21.71 37.30
N GLU A 246 -3.88 20.60 36.92
CA GLU A 246 -4.53 19.55 36.14
C GLU A 246 -5.59 18.79 36.95
N GLY A 247 -6.65 18.34 36.28
CA GLY A 247 -7.78 17.65 36.92
C GLY A 247 -8.81 18.57 37.61
N SER A 248 -8.59 19.89 37.63
CA SER A 248 -9.65 20.83 37.98
C SER A 248 -10.71 20.83 36.86
N SER A 249 -11.94 20.40 37.17
CA SER A 249 -13.05 20.48 36.22
C SER A 249 -13.40 21.94 35.99
N GLN A 250 -13.18 22.43 34.76
CA GLN A 250 -13.86 23.66 34.34
C GLN A 250 -15.35 23.35 34.17
N PRO A 251 -16.25 24.30 34.47
CA PRO A 251 -17.67 24.12 34.22
C PRO A 251 -17.88 24.04 32.69
N LEU A 252 -17.86 22.82 32.14
CA LEU A 252 -18.40 22.53 30.82
C LEU A 252 -19.91 22.72 30.89
N LEU A 253 -20.38 23.97 30.86
CA LEU A 253 -21.78 24.28 30.64
C LEU A 253 -22.10 23.89 29.20
N SER A 254 -22.65 22.69 29.09
CA SER A 254 -22.82 21.87 27.91
C SER A 254 -23.84 22.42 26.89
N HIS A 255 -23.71 23.68 26.46
CA HIS A 255 -24.44 24.18 25.28
C HIS A 255 -23.97 23.50 23.99
N VAL A 256 -22.75 22.97 23.94
CA VAL A 256 -22.27 22.12 22.83
C VAL A 256 -22.98 20.76 22.82
N ALA A 257 -23.17 20.11 23.97
CA ALA A 257 -23.93 18.86 24.03
C ALA A 257 -25.43 19.10 23.77
N LEU A 258 -25.98 20.23 24.24
CA LEU A 258 -27.37 20.62 24.01
C LEU A 258 -27.64 21.05 22.56
N ALA A 259 -26.69 21.71 21.89
CA ALA A 259 -26.78 22.07 20.46
C ALA A 259 -26.65 20.84 19.55
N VAL A 260 -25.83 19.85 19.94
CA VAL A 260 -25.73 18.56 19.25
C VAL A 260 -27.00 17.73 19.49
N ALA A 261 -27.58 17.73 20.70
CA ALA A 261 -28.84 17.05 21.00
C ALA A 261 -30.08 17.72 20.34
N SER A 262 -30.13 19.06 20.30
CA SER A 262 -31.24 19.81 19.68
C SER A 262 -31.19 19.84 18.15
N LYS A 263 -30.01 19.67 17.53
CA LYS A 263 -29.89 19.53 16.06
C LYS A 263 -30.02 18.10 15.55
N LEU A 264 -29.69 17.09 16.36
CA LEU A 264 -30.03 15.70 16.02
C LEU A 264 -31.54 15.47 15.99
N THR A 265 -32.30 16.21 16.81
CA THR A 265 -33.76 16.22 16.72
C THR A 265 -34.26 17.00 15.50
N SER A 266 -33.70 18.17 15.16
CA SER A 266 -34.15 18.92 13.98
C SER A 266 -33.76 18.29 12.62
N ALA A 267 -32.62 17.60 12.54
CA ALA A 267 -32.21 16.89 11.32
C ALA A 267 -33.06 15.63 11.06
N LEU A 268 -33.62 15.01 12.12
CA LEU A 268 -34.59 13.93 12.00
C LEU A 268 -35.99 14.41 11.57
N PHE A 269 -36.34 15.67 11.84
CA PHE A 269 -37.63 16.25 11.38
C PHE A 269 -37.57 16.90 9.99
N SER A 270 -36.39 17.32 9.50
CA SER A 270 -36.26 17.89 8.15
C SER A 270 -36.04 16.85 7.04
N ALA A 271 -35.73 15.60 7.39
CA ALA A 271 -35.59 14.50 6.42
C ALA A 271 -36.88 13.67 6.22
N ALA A 272 -38.00 14.08 6.84
CA ALA A 272 -39.27 13.36 6.80
C ALA A 272 -40.50 14.20 6.40
N SER A 273 -40.32 15.39 5.80
CA SER A 273 -41.44 16.25 5.33
C SER A 273 -41.53 16.37 3.80
N GLY A 274 -41.20 15.28 3.09
CA GLY A 274 -41.30 15.20 1.62
C GLY A 274 -42.65 14.72 1.06
N TRP A 275 -43.71 14.57 1.86
CA TRP A 275 -45.01 14.10 1.34
C TRP A 275 -46.22 14.52 2.20
N LEU A 276 -46.52 15.81 2.27
CA LEU A 276 -47.90 16.34 2.40
C LEU A 276 -47.86 17.87 2.30
N GLY A 277 -48.68 18.40 1.40
CA GLY A 277 -48.70 19.82 1.07
C GLY A 277 -49.24 20.71 2.18
N TRP A 278 -48.56 21.82 2.41
CA TRP A 278 -49.15 23.16 2.34
C TRP A 278 -48.04 24.21 2.35
N LYS A 279 -47.97 25.00 1.28
CA LYS A 279 -47.03 26.10 1.12
C LYS A 279 -47.74 27.38 1.56
N ASN A 280 -47.63 27.76 2.83
CA ASN A 280 -47.90 29.13 3.25
C ASN A 280 -46.59 29.90 3.24
N LYS A 281 -46.49 30.86 2.32
CA LYS A 281 -45.53 31.97 2.40
C LYS A 281 -45.88 32.78 3.66
N ASN A 282 -44.97 32.82 4.62
CA ASN A 282 -44.85 33.97 5.50
C ASN A 282 -43.41 34.48 5.41
N GLU A 283 -43.31 35.78 5.18
CA GLU A 283 -42.10 36.57 5.29
C GLU A 283 -41.53 36.43 6.71
N GLU A 284 -40.27 35.99 6.81
CA GLU A 284 -39.47 36.18 8.02
C GLU A 284 -38.52 37.35 7.76
N ASP A 285 -38.65 38.39 8.59
CA ASP A 285 -37.73 39.51 8.72
C ASP A 285 -36.27 39.05 8.85
N PRO A 286 -35.28 39.84 8.37
CA PRO A 286 -33.88 39.48 8.50
C PRO A 286 -33.49 39.50 9.99
N ALA A 287 -33.32 38.31 10.56
CA ALA A 287 -32.72 38.14 11.88
C ALA A 287 -31.36 38.85 11.92
N GLN A 288 -31.24 39.90 12.74
CA GLN A 288 -29.96 40.52 13.09
C GLN A 288 -28.98 39.41 13.51
N LYS A 289 -27.85 39.30 12.81
CA LYS A 289 -26.73 38.42 13.16
C LYS A 289 -26.22 38.77 14.57
N GLN A 290 -26.79 38.17 15.61
CA GLN A 290 -26.21 38.22 16.95
C GLN A 290 -24.90 37.42 16.94
N LYS A 291 -23.81 38.03 17.42
CA LYS A 291 -22.52 37.33 17.60
C LYS A 291 -22.70 36.13 18.55
N PRO A 292 -22.00 35.00 18.31
CA PRO A 292 -22.05 33.84 19.20
C PRO A 292 -21.65 34.23 20.63
N LYS A 293 -22.41 33.79 21.64
CA LYS A 293 -22.04 34.03 23.05
C LYS A 293 -20.75 33.29 23.39
N VAL A 294 -19.76 34.01 23.89
CA VAL A 294 -18.45 33.48 24.30
C VAL A 294 -18.47 33.09 25.78
N GLU A 295 -17.85 31.96 26.14
CA GLU A 295 -17.77 31.50 27.53
C GLU A 295 -16.86 32.38 28.40
N PRO A 296 -17.19 32.54 29.70
CA PRO A 296 -16.35 33.29 30.65
C PRO A 296 -15.04 32.55 30.93
N ALA A 297 -13.94 33.31 31.09
CA ALA A 297 -12.63 32.74 31.34
C ALA A 297 -12.45 32.30 32.80
N THR A 298 -11.79 31.16 33.03
CA THR A 298 -11.40 30.73 34.38
C THR A 298 -10.21 31.56 34.86
N PRO A 299 -10.28 32.26 36.01
CA PRO A 299 -9.21 33.14 36.45
C PRO A 299 -7.90 32.37 36.71
N LEU A 300 -6.79 32.90 36.21
CA LEU A 300 -5.44 32.36 36.34
C LEU A 300 -4.48 33.48 36.74
N ALA A 301 -4.19 33.53 38.04
CA ALA A 301 -3.29 34.51 38.65
C ALA A 301 -1.81 34.20 38.42
N VAL A 302 -0.97 35.25 38.40
CA VAL A 302 0.48 35.09 38.35
C VAL A 302 0.96 34.40 39.62
N ARG A 303 1.74 33.34 39.47
CA ARG A 303 2.34 32.63 40.61
C ARG A 303 3.59 33.32 41.11
N PHE A 304 4.44 33.74 40.19
CA PHE A 304 5.56 34.64 40.42
C PHE A 304 5.98 35.25 39.09
N GLY A 305 6.78 36.30 39.14
CA GLY A 305 7.34 36.90 37.94
C GLY A 305 8.73 37.45 38.21
N LEU A 306 9.35 38.01 37.17
CA LEU A 306 10.56 38.81 37.29
C LEU A 306 10.14 40.28 37.43
N PRO A 307 10.16 40.85 38.65
CA PRO A 307 9.69 42.20 38.88
C PRO A 307 10.74 43.21 38.38
N ASP A 308 10.47 43.83 37.24
CA ASP A 308 11.17 45.03 36.76
C ASP A 308 10.12 45.98 36.19
N SER A 309 9.60 46.88 37.04
CA SER A 309 8.45 47.74 36.71
C SER A 309 8.71 48.73 35.57
N ARG A 310 9.98 48.98 35.24
CA ARG A 310 10.35 49.90 34.16
C ARG A 310 10.59 49.21 32.83
N ARG A 311 10.54 47.87 32.80
CA ARG A 311 10.91 47.07 31.64
C ARG A 311 9.69 46.37 31.08
N HIS A 312 9.52 46.47 29.77
CA HIS A 312 8.49 45.77 29.05
C HIS A 312 9.09 44.64 28.22
N GLY A 313 8.58 43.43 28.40
CA GLY A 313 8.91 42.28 27.57
C GLY A 313 8.23 42.38 26.21
N GLU A 314 8.99 42.14 25.15
CA GLU A 314 8.51 42.26 23.77
C GLU A 314 8.22 40.90 23.12
N SER A 315 9.03 39.87 23.43
CA SER A 315 8.86 38.52 22.89
C SER A 315 9.50 37.46 23.76
N ILE A 316 8.96 36.23 23.70
CA ILE A 316 9.53 35.05 24.35
C ILE A 316 9.69 33.89 23.36
N CYS A 317 10.89 33.30 23.36
CA CYS A 317 11.27 32.21 22.47
C CYS A 317 11.73 30.99 23.29
N LEU A 318 10.86 29.97 23.35
CA LEU A 318 11.07 28.72 24.08
C LEU A 318 12.13 27.85 23.40
N SER A 319 13.01 27.21 24.17
CA SER A 319 13.97 26.25 23.64
C SER A 319 13.27 24.95 23.23
N PRO A 320 13.83 24.15 22.29
CA PRO A 320 13.20 22.93 21.82
C PRO A 320 12.87 21.90 22.91
N CYS A 321 13.55 21.95 24.06
CA CYS A 321 13.31 21.04 25.20
C CYS A 321 12.44 21.63 26.31
N ASN A 322 11.88 22.82 26.09
CA ASN A 322 11.02 23.52 27.05
C ASN A 322 11.67 23.81 28.41
N THR A 323 13.01 23.79 28.54
CA THR A 323 13.69 24.09 29.82
C THR A 323 14.26 25.50 29.89
N LEU A 324 14.49 26.14 28.74
CA LEU A 324 15.07 27.47 28.63
C LEU A 324 14.17 28.36 27.77
N ALA A 325 14.20 29.66 28.00
CA ALA A 325 13.60 30.62 27.07
C ALA A 325 14.46 31.87 26.93
N GLY A 326 14.52 32.44 25.73
CA GLY A 326 15.04 33.78 25.51
C GLY A 326 13.91 34.80 25.54
N VAL A 327 14.06 35.89 26.28
CA VAL A 327 13.11 37.01 26.32
C VAL A 327 13.78 38.29 25.85
N THR A 328 13.13 39.02 24.94
CA THR A 328 13.59 40.35 24.50
C THR A 328 12.86 41.46 25.23
N ASP A 329 13.52 42.60 25.42
CA ASP A 329 12.97 43.77 26.10
C ASP A 329 13.14 45.08 25.33
N ASP A 330 12.33 46.06 25.71
CA ASP A 330 12.32 47.44 25.20
C ASP A 330 13.62 48.23 25.47
N PHE A 331 14.49 47.73 26.36
CA PHE A 331 15.84 48.24 26.56
C PHE A 331 16.88 47.64 25.61
N GLY A 332 16.47 46.80 24.66
CA GLY A 332 17.34 46.17 23.68
C GLY A 332 18.28 45.14 24.30
N ARG A 333 17.74 44.29 25.16
CA ARG A 333 18.46 43.18 25.78
C ARG A 333 17.76 41.86 25.45
N VAL A 334 18.55 40.80 25.51
CA VAL A 334 18.07 39.41 25.44
C VAL A 334 18.39 38.77 26.78
N THR A 335 17.39 38.21 27.47
CA THR A 335 17.56 37.52 28.76
C THR A 335 17.27 36.04 28.58
N LEU A 336 18.22 35.17 28.95
CA LEU A 336 18.03 33.73 29.01
C LEU A 336 17.44 33.34 30.36
N LEU A 337 16.31 32.65 30.35
CA LEU A 337 15.60 32.15 31.53
C LEU A 337 15.75 30.64 31.67
N ASP A 338 15.93 30.19 32.92
CA ASP A 338 15.69 28.81 33.35
C ASP A 338 14.22 28.69 33.75
N LEU A 339 13.45 27.86 33.05
CA LEU A 339 12.00 27.78 33.25
C LEU A 339 11.59 26.89 34.41
N ALA A 340 12.42 25.89 34.73
CA ALA A 340 12.21 25.02 35.88
C ALA A 340 12.47 25.79 37.18
N ARG A 341 13.53 26.61 37.19
CA ARG A 341 13.93 27.40 38.36
C ARG A 341 13.27 28.78 38.43
N GLY A 342 12.73 29.28 37.32
CA GLY A 342 12.11 30.61 37.24
C GLY A 342 13.11 31.77 37.37
N ILE A 343 14.36 31.59 36.94
CA ILE A 343 15.45 32.59 37.12
C ILE A 343 16.07 33.02 35.80
N ALA A 344 16.62 34.24 35.77
CA ALA A 344 17.48 34.69 34.67
C ALA A 344 18.91 34.16 34.84
N ILE A 345 19.42 33.48 33.81
CA ILE A 345 20.76 32.86 33.82
C ILE A 345 21.80 33.80 33.17
N ARG A 346 21.42 34.46 32.06
CA ARG A 346 22.34 35.24 31.23
C ARG A 346 21.62 36.38 30.53
N MET A 347 22.33 37.48 30.27
CA MET A 347 21.78 38.63 29.55
C MET A 347 22.77 39.18 28.51
N TRP A 348 22.28 39.43 27.30
CA TRP A 348 23.02 40.11 26.23
C TRP A 348 22.46 41.53 26.06
N LYS A 349 23.35 42.53 25.97
CA LYS A 349 22.98 43.96 25.87
C LYS A 349 23.29 44.50 24.47
N GLY A 350 22.49 45.46 23.98
CA GLY A 350 22.71 46.10 22.68
C GLY A 350 22.05 45.39 21.50
N TYR A 351 21.00 44.61 21.77
CA TYR A 351 20.24 43.79 20.83
C TYR A 351 18.81 44.35 20.70
N ARG A 352 18.68 45.62 20.30
CA ARG A 352 17.37 46.24 20.00
C ARG A 352 16.69 45.53 18.83
N ASP A 353 15.38 45.32 18.95
CA ASP A 353 14.53 44.66 17.97
C ASP A 353 15.01 43.24 17.62
N ALA A 354 15.70 42.57 18.54
CA ALA A 354 16.30 41.27 18.26
C ALA A 354 15.23 40.19 18.05
N GLN A 355 15.52 39.28 17.12
CA GLN A 355 14.71 38.09 16.88
C GLN A 355 15.48 36.86 17.34
N LEU A 356 14.78 35.95 18.01
CA LEU A 356 15.39 34.80 18.67
C LEU A 356 14.93 33.49 18.03
N GLY A 357 15.84 32.53 17.97
CA GLY A 357 15.56 31.16 17.56
C GLY A 357 16.53 30.18 18.21
N TRP A 358 16.28 28.89 18.06
CA TRP A 358 17.09 27.85 18.71
C TRP A 358 17.55 26.78 17.73
N VAL A 359 18.81 26.35 17.89
CA VAL A 359 19.36 25.21 17.15
C VAL A 359 19.82 24.15 18.13
N GLN A 360 19.28 22.95 17.97
CA GLN A 360 19.63 21.74 18.68
C GLN A 360 20.45 20.82 17.77
N VAL A 361 21.54 20.30 18.32
CA VAL A 361 22.50 19.46 17.62
C VAL A 361 22.73 18.18 18.42
N SER A 362 22.62 17.03 17.78
CA SER A 362 22.95 15.73 18.38
C SER A 362 24.40 15.33 18.11
N GLU A 363 25.01 14.60 19.04
CA GLU A 363 26.31 13.94 18.84
C GLU A 363 26.22 12.91 17.69
N GLY A 364 27.20 12.91 16.79
CA GLY A 364 27.28 11.97 15.66
C GLY A 364 27.72 10.57 16.11
N ARG A 365 27.26 9.52 15.42
CA ARG A 365 27.73 8.14 15.67
C ARG A 365 29.22 8.03 15.37
N GLY A 366 30.02 7.71 16.39
CA GLY A 366 31.36 7.15 16.17
C GLY A 366 31.28 5.65 15.97
N GLU A 367 32.23 5.05 15.25
CA GLU A 367 32.35 3.61 15.00
C GLU A 367 32.48 2.73 16.26
N ARG A 368 32.53 3.31 17.47
CA ARG A 368 32.71 2.60 18.75
C ARG A 368 31.44 1.99 19.37
N GLU A 369 30.30 2.03 18.70
CA GLU A 369 29.04 1.44 19.21
C GLU A 369 28.70 0.10 18.53
N SER A 370 29.70 -0.76 18.30
CA SER A 370 29.53 -2.19 17.95
C SER A 370 29.42 -3.10 19.18
N SER A 371 29.04 -2.55 20.34
CA SER A 371 28.79 -3.33 21.55
C SER A 371 27.28 -3.60 21.70
N PRO A 372 26.86 -4.83 22.08
CA PRO A 372 25.44 -5.22 22.15
C PRO A 372 24.71 -4.67 23.39
N SER A 373 25.29 -3.71 24.12
CA SER A 373 24.63 -3.09 25.26
C SER A 373 23.60 -2.04 24.79
N ALA A 374 22.48 -1.94 25.51
CA ALA A 374 21.38 -1.04 25.18
C ALA A 374 21.89 0.37 24.84
N PRO A 375 21.48 0.96 23.70
CA PRO A 375 22.04 2.23 23.22
C PRO A 375 21.78 3.32 24.25
N LEU A 376 22.85 3.92 24.78
CA LEU A 376 22.77 5.12 25.60
C LEU A 376 22.07 6.24 24.80
N PRO A 377 21.19 7.05 25.42
CA PRO A 377 20.53 8.15 24.73
C PRO A 377 21.57 9.18 24.22
N ARG A 378 21.46 9.55 22.95
CA ARG A 378 22.38 10.49 22.27
C ARG A 378 22.48 11.82 23.04
N ARG A 379 23.69 12.35 23.20
CA ARG A 379 23.89 13.69 23.78
C ARG A 379 23.41 14.76 22.80
N HIS A 380 22.72 15.78 23.32
CA HIS A 380 22.25 16.91 22.53
C HIS A 380 22.77 18.21 23.13
N ALA A 381 23.17 19.14 22.26
CA ALA A 381 23.55 20.50 22.62
C ALA A 381 22.54 21.49 22.04
N GLN A 382 22.33 22.61 22.72
CA GLN A 382 21.45 23.70 22.29
C GLN A 382 22.20 25.00 22.16
N PHE A 383 21.88 25.75 21.12
CA PHE A 383 22.45 27.06 20.83
C PHE A 383 21.33 28.07 20.64
N LEU A 384 21.51 29.25 21.21
CA LEU A 384 20.63 30.39 21.00
C LEU A 384 21.10 31.16 19.76
N VAL A 385 20.21 31.37 18.81
CA VAL A 385 20.42 32.19 17.63
C VAL A 385 19.78 33.55 17.87
N ILE A 386 20.58 34.62 17.76
CA ILE A 386 20.14 36.00 17.95
C ILE A 386 20.38 36.76 16.64
N TYR A 387 19.30 37.15 15.97
CA TYR A 387 19.36 38.09 14.85
C TYR A 387 19.20 39.51 15.39
N ALA A 388 20.15 40.39 15.08
CA ALA A 388 20.14 41.81 15.45
C ALA A 388 19.92 42.67 14.20
N PRO A 389 18.66 43.04 13.86
CA PRO A 389 18.34 43.67 12.57
C PRO A 389 19.06 45.00 12.34
N ARG A 390 19.15 45.85 13.38
CA ARG A 390 19.82 47.16 13.28
C ARG A 390 21.30 47.04 12.88
N ARG A 391 21.95 45.97 13.33
CA ARG A 391 23.37 45.69 13.04
C ARG A 391 23.54 44.86 11.76
N GLY A 392 22.51 44.16 11.30
CA GLY A 392 22.62 43.21 10.19
C GLY A 392 23.51 42.02 10.55
N ILE A 393 23.41 41.50 11.78
CA ILE A 393 24.27 40.41 12.26
C ILE A 393 23.39 39.30 12.85
N LEU A 394 23.68 38.07 12.46
CA LEU A 394 23.14 36.85 13.04
C LEU A 394 24.22 36.19 13.90
N GLU A 395 23.98 36.04 15.20
CA GLU A 395 24.94 35.46 16.15
C GLU A 395 24.42 34.15 16.73
N VAL A 396 25.33 33.19 16.94
CA VAL A 396 25.04 31.88 17.55
C VAL A 396 25.81 31.75 18.85
N TRP A 397 25.11 31.50 19.94
CA TRP A 397 25.65 31.50 21.29
C TRP A 397 25.44 30.14 21.97
N GLY A 398 26.47 29.67 22.67
CA GLY A 398 26.27 28.67 23.72
C GLY A 398 25.43 29.28 24.86
N THR A 399 24.57 28.49 25.48
CA THR A 399 23.50 28.99 26.36
C THR A 399 24.02 29.53 27.70
N GLN A 400 24.30 28.64 28.66
CA GLN A 400 24.56 29.01 30.06
C GLN A 400 25.97 29.59 30.25
N GLN A 401 27.02 28.81 29.95
CA GLN A 401 28.42 29.20 30.18
C GLN A 401 29.27 29.25 28.89
N GLY A 402 28.65 29.12 27.72
CA GLY A 402 29.36 29.00 26.44
C GLY A 402 29.69 30.35 25.76
N PRO A 403 30.79 30.41 24.99
CA PRO A 403 31.12 31.59 24.17
C PRO A 403 30.16 31.77 22.99
N ARG A 404 30.30 32.88 22.27
CA ARG A 404 29.73 33.03 20.92
C ARG A 404 30.46 32.05 19.99
N VAL A 405 29.73 31.12 19.38
CA VAL A 405 30.29 30.08 18.51
C VAL A 405 30.24 30.44 17.03
N GLY A 406 29.44 31.44 16.65
CA GLY A 406 29.37 31.95 15.29
C GLY A 406 28.77 33.34 15.21
N ALA A 407 29.15 34.10 14.18
CA ALA A 407 28.54 35.37 13.82
C ALA A 407 28.61 35.56 12.30
N PHE A 408 27.50 35.98 11.70
CA PHE A 408 27.36 36.13 10.26
C PHE A 408 26.80 37.52 9.95
N THR A 409 27.43 38.23 9.02
CA THR A 409 26.87 39.46 8.46
C THR A 409 25.74 39.09 7.50
N VAL A 410 24.57 39.66 7.72
CA VAL A 410 23.34 39.38 6.97
C VAL A 410 22.61 40.70 6.66
N GLY A 411 21.58 40.63 5.82
CA GLY A 411 20.76 41.81 5.51
C GLY A 411 20.10 42.42 6.76
N LYS A 412 19.95 43.75 6.79
CA LYS A 412 19.25 44.47 7.88
C LYS A 412 17.73 44.29 7.84
N HIS A 413 17.20 43.77 6.72
CA HIS A 413 15.77 43.56 6.49
C HIS A 413 15.38 42.09 6.46
N CYS A 414 16.27 41.18 6.87
CA CYS A 414 15.95 39.76 6.98
C CYS A 414 14.92 39.50 8.09
N ARG A 415 14.34 38.30 8.09
CA ARG A 415 13.47 37.81 9.17
C ARG A 415 13.94 36.44 9.62
N LEU A 416 14.15 36.29 10.92
CA LEU A 416 14.43 35.02 11.55
C LEU A 416 13.11 34.28 11.78
N LEU A 417 12.97 33.11 11.17
CA LEU A 417 11.83 32.23 11.29
C LEU A 417 12.27 31.03 12.15
N TYR A 418 11.65 30.89 13.33
CA TYR A 418 11.88 29.79 14.24
C TYR A 418 10.58 29.02 14.44
N ALA A 419 10.59 27.74 14.09
CA ALA A 419 9.47 26.85 14.33
C ALA A 419 9.79 25.97 15.55
N GLY A 420 9.32 26.40 16.72
CA GLY A 420 9.53 25.69 18.01
C GLY A 420 8.72 24.41 18.19
N TYR A 421 8.22 23.82 17.10
CA TYR A 421 7.34 22.64 17.08
C TYR A 421 7.63 21.78 15.83
N ARG A 422 7.04 20.59 15.77
CA ARG A 422 7.23 19.59 14.71
C ARG A 422 5.87 19.22 14.09
N LEU A 423 5.67 17.96 13.71
CA LEU A 423 4.37 17.45 13.25
C LEU A 423 3.44 17.28 14.45
N MET A 424 2.19 17.69 14.27
CA MET A 424 1.09 17.38 15.19
C MET A 424 0.47 16.02 14.83
N GLY A 425 0.07 15.26 15.84
CA GLY A 425 -0.49 13.91 15.72
C GLY A 425 0.55 12.80 15.92
N VAL A 426 1.73 13.11 16.47
CA VAL A 426 2.79 12.13 16.78
C VAL A 426 2.78 11.83 18.29
N ASN A 427 3.13 10.60 18.67
CA ASN A 427 3.22 10.13 20.06
C ASN A 427 4.40 9.16 20.26
N SER A 428 4.58 8.67 21.49
CA SER A 428 5.64 7.72 21.85
C SER A 428 5.70 6.46 20.97
N VAL A 429 4.56 5.92 20.53
CA VAL A 429 4.49 4.72 19.67
C VAL A 429 4.86 5.05 18.22
N THR A 430 4.31 6.14 17.68
CA THR A 430 4.49 6.55 16.27
C THR A 430 5.83 7.22 15.99
N SER A 431 6.50 7.73 17.03
CA SER A 431 7.82 8.37 16.92
C SER A 431 8.99 7.39 16.73
N GLN A 432 8.79 6.09 17.02
CA GLN A 432 9.84 5.07 16.89
C GLN A 432 10.08 4.74 15.40
N GLY A 433 11.26 5.11 14.91
CA GLY A 433 11.69 4.84 13.53
C GLY A 433 11.63 6.05 12.57
N TRP A 434 11.22 7.23 13.03
CA TRP A 434 11.13 8.43 12.17
C TRP A 434 12.35 9.34 12.35
N GLN A 435 13.13 9.56 11.29
CA GLN A 435 14.11 10.66 11.23
C GLN A 435 13.44 11.87 10.57
N LEU A 436 12.71 12.66 11.37
CA LEU A 436 12.07 13.88 10.87
C LEU A 436 13.12 14.95 10.54
N HIS A 437 13.33 15.22 9.25
CA HIS A 437 14.04 16.41 8.80
C HIS A 437 13.14 17.65 9.00
N THR A 438 13.21 18.25 10.19
CA THR A 438 12.55 19.53 10.48
C THR A 438 13.59 20.66 10.44
N GLN A 439 13.26 21.76 9.75
CA GLN A 439 14.08 22.96 9.79
C GLN A 439 13.82 23.71 11.09
N GLN A 440 14.85 23.82 11.92
CA GLN A 440 14.71 24.42 13.25
C GLN A 440 14.65 25.95 13.14
N VAL A 441 15.61 26.56 12.44
CA VAL A 441 15.75 28.02 12.28
C VAL A 441 16.16 28.35 10.85
N CYS A 442 15.46 29.32 10.26
CA CYS A 442 15.74 29.85 8.94
C CYS A 442 15.79 31.38 8.94
N LEU A 443 16.66 31.94 8.11
CA LEU A 443 16.74 33.35 7.84
C LEU A 443 16.15 33.61 6.44
N LEU A 444 15.04 34.33 6.39
CA LEU A 444 14.42 34.79 5.17
C LEU A 444 15.00 36.16 4.79
N ASP A 445 15.62 36.25 3.63
CA ASP A 445 16.04 37.52 3.05
C ASP A 445 15.00 37.97 2.01
N PRO A 446 14.17 38.99 2.32
CA PRO A 446 13.13 39.44 1.41
C PRO A 446 13.68 40.18 0.19
N THR A 447 14.95 40.63 0.20
CA THR A 447 15.54 41.34 -0.94
C THR A 447 15.99 40.39 -2.04
N THR A 448 16.44 39.19 -1.65
CA THR A 448 16.90 38.14 -2.58
C THR A 448 15.87 37.03 -2.76
N GLY A 449 14.88 36.92 -1.87
CA GLY A 449 13.97 35.79 -1.80
C GLY A 449 14.61 34.52 -1.22
N ALA A 450 15.86 34.58 -0.77
CA ALA A 450 16.59 33.43 -0.29
C ALA A 450 16.18 33.03 1.14
N LEU A 451 15.98 31.72 1.34
CA LEU A 451 15.81 31.11 2.66
C LEU A 451 17.11 30.39 3.06
N ARG A 452 17.74 30.79 4.16
CA ARG A 452 19.02 30.22 4.62
C ARG A 452 18.84 29.51 5.97
N THR A 453 19.29 28.26 6.07
CA THR A 453 19.26 27.49 7.32
C THR A 453 20.52 27.71 8.15
N VAL A 454 20.41 27.55 9.48
CA VAL A 454 21.56 27.66 10.40
C VAL A 454 21.96 26.28 10.89
N THR A 455 23.16 25.83 10.52
CA THR A 455 23.72 24.52 10.94
C THR A 455 24.91 24.71 11.86
N VAL A 456 24.88 24.07 13.03
CA VAL A 456 25.93 24.16 14.04
C VAL A 456 26.52 22.76 14.29
N PRO A 457 27.83 22.54 14.12
CA PRO A 457 28.46 21.27 14.47
C PRO A 457 28.45 21.00 15.98
N PHE A 458 28.24 19.74 16.39
CA PHE A 458 28.13 19.35 17.81
C PHE A 458 29.36 19.74 18.64
N HIS A 459 30.57 19.59 18.08
CA HIS A 459 31.82 19.89 18.79
C HIS A 459 31.96 21.36 19.22
N LEU A 460 31.20 22.30 18.63
CA LEU A 460 31.21 23.70 19.09
C LEU A 460 30.59 23.87 20.47
N ALA A 461 29.76 22.91 20.91
CA ALA A 461 29.23 22.85 22.27
C ALA A 461 30.32 22.51 23.30
N LEU A 462 31.41 21.88 22.86
CA LEU A 462 32.51 21.41 23.70
C LEU A 462 33.66 22.45 23.81
N SER A 463 33.46 23.67 23.28
CA SER A 463 34.55 24.59 22.95
C SER A 463 35.23 25.24 24.16
N ASP A 464 36.36 24.66 24.56
CA ASP A 464 37.51 25.43 25.06
C ASP A 464 38.30 26.01 23.88
N LYS A 465 38.64 27.30 23.94
CA LYS A 465 39.27 28.12 22.88
C LYS A 465 40.68 27.65 22.42
N LYS A 466 41.19 26.51 22.90
CA LYS A 466 42.50 25.92 22.54
C LYS A 466 42.41 24.59 21.79
N SER A 467 41.24 24.19 21.30
CA SER A 467 41.08 22.89 20.65
C SER A 467 41.70 22.87 19.25
N GLU A 468 42.92 22.33 19.11
CA GLU A 468 43.57 21.99 17.83
C GLU A 468 42.63 21.16 16.93
N ARG A 469 41.70 20.38 17.51
CA ARG A 469 40.69 19.60 16.80
C ARG A 469 39.69 20.46 16.01
N ALA A 470 39.36 21.66 16.52
CA ALA A 470 38.47 22.60 15.83
C ALA A 470 39.17 23.25 14.61
N LYS A 471 40.48 23.51 14.72
CA LYS A 471 41.31 23.97 13.60
C LYS A 471 41.36 22.92 12.49
N ASP A 472 41.61 21.66 12.86
CA ASP A 472 41.64 20.54 11.92
C ASP A 472 40.29 20.33 11.20
N MET A 473 39.18 20.51 11.91
CA MET A 473 37.83 20.46 11.33
C MET A 473 37.57 21.62 10.34
N HIS A 474 38.18 22.78 10.55
CA HIS A 474 38.12 23.89 9.60
C HIS A 474 38.96 23.61 8.35
N LEU A 475 40.15 23.05 8.51
CA LEU A 475 41.01 22.61 7.41
C LEU A 475 40.30 21.56 6.54
N LEU A 476 39.58 20.61 7.15
CA LEU A 476 38.74 19.65 6.43
C LEU A 476 37.68 20.34 5.55
N LYS A 477 36.97 21.36 6.08
CA LYS A 477 35.99 22.14 5.27
C LYS A 477 36.66 22.92 4.13
N LYS A 478 37.86 23.45 4.36
CA LYS A 478 38.65 24.12 3.32
C LYS A 478 39.00 23.12 2.21
N LEU A 479 39.46 21.92 2.58
CA LEU A 479 39.75 20.84 1.63
C LEU A 479 38.55 20.49 0.76
N THR A 480 37.36 20.32 1.34
CA THR A 480 36.11 20.06 0.57
C THR A 480 35.78 21.17 -0.42
N THR A 481 36.16 22.42 -0.14
CA THR A 481 35.94 23.55 -1.06
C THR A 481 36.94 23.54 -2.21
N ILE A 482 38.22 23.27 -1.91
CA ILE A 482 39.30 23.15 -2.90
C ILE A 482 39.00 22.01 -3.90
N LEU A 483 38.39 20.93 -3.40
CA LEU A 483 38.05 19.75 -4.18
C LEU A 483 37.06 20.01 -5.33
N ARG A 484 36.32 21.14 -5.32
CA ARG A 484 35.46 21.53 -6.46
C ARG A 484 36.24 22.03 -7.68
N ASN A 485 37.46 22.53 -7.48
CA ASN A 485 38.26 23.21 -8.52
C ASN A 485 39.57 22.47 -8.89
N ILE A 486 39.82 21.28 -8.32
CA ILE A 486 40.98 20.40 -8.58
C ILE A 486 42.34 21.15 -8.48
N LEU A 487 42.70 21.61 -7.28
CA LEU A 487 44.02 22.19 -7.00
C LEU A 487 44.87 21.19 -6.21
N GLU A 488 45.62 20.33 -6.91
CA GLU A 488 46.43 19.24 -6.31
C GLU A 488 47.41 19.73 -5.24
N SER A 489 48.15 20.81 -5.53
CA SER A 489 49.16 21.37 -4.62
C SER A 489 48.53 21.95 -3.34
N GLU A 490 47.39 22.64 -3.47
CA GLU A 490 46.69 23.22 -2.34
C GLU A 490 46.01 22.13 -1.49
N ALA A 491 45.39 21.14 -2.13
CA ALA A 491 44.79 19.99 -1.44
C ALA A 491 45.83 19.19 -0.65
N LYS A 492 47.01 18.94 -1.25
CA LYS A 492 48.16 18.32 -0.58
C LYS A 492 48.59 19.11 0.65
N SER A 493 48.75 20.44 0.53
CA SER A 493 49.16 21.29 1.66
C SER A 493 48.17 21.24 2.83
N VAL A 494 46.87 21.35 2.54
CA VAL A 494 45.81 21.35 3.56
C VAL A 494 45.71 20.00 4.26
N LEU A 495 45.86 18.88 3.54
CA LEU A 495 45.84 17.55 4.12
C LEU A 495 47.01 17.31 5.09
N LEU A 496 48.21 17.78 4.73
CA LEU A 496 49.41 17.62 5.55
C LEU A 496 49.36 18.48 6.83
N ASP A 497 48.73 19.67 6.75
CA ASP A 497 48.57 20.63 7.85
C ASP A 497 47.63 20.16 8.98
N ILE A 498 46.73 19.20 8.71
CA ILE A 498 45.84 18.62 9.72
C ILE A 498 46.67 17.82 10.73
N LYS A 499 46.49 18.01 12.04
CA LYS A 499 47.31 17.32 13.05
C LYS A 499 46.68 16.02 13.56
N HIS A 500 45.37 15.99 13.78
CA HIS A 500 44.67 14.85 14.36
C HIS A 500 44.52 13.71 13.34
N PRO A 501 44.98 12.48 13.66
CA PRO A 501 44.92 11.34 12.74
C PRO A 501 43.50 11.01 12.24
N ALA A 502 42.49 11.05 13.12
CA ALA A 502 41.10 10.79 12.74
C ALA A 502 40.55 11.80 11.72
N ILE A 503 40.94 13.08 11.81
CA ILE A 503 40.50 14.11 10.86
C ILE A 503 41.31 14.01 9.56
N LYS A 504 42.59 13.62 9.64
CA LYS A 504 43.41 13.28 8.46
C LYS A 504 42.84 12.12 7.68
N LYS A 505 42.41 11.05 8.37
CA LYS A 505 41.70 9.91 7.78
C LYS A 505 40.45 10.36 7.03
N GLN A 506 39.59 11.12 7.72
CA GLN A 506 38.37 11.67 7.12
C GLN A 506 38.64 12.58 5.90
N ALA A 507 39.71 13.37 5.96
CA ALA A 507 40.14 14.23 4.86
C ALA A 507 40.58 13.44 3.63
N LEU A 508 41.36 12.36 3.84
CA LEU A 508 41.79 11.45 2.77
C LEU A 508 40.59 10.73 2.14
N GLU A 509 39.66 10.22 2.93
CA GLU A 509 38.43 9.56 2.43
C GLU A 509 37.56 10.53 1.61
N SER A 510 37.46 11.80 2.03
CA SER A 510 36.78 12.84 1.24
C SER A 510 37.49 13.17 -0.07
N LEU A 511 38.81 13.00 -0.16
CA LEU A 511 39.58 13.17 -1.39
C LEU A 511 39.32 12.00 -2.36
N LEU A 512 39.44 10.77 -1.87
CA LEU A 512 39.27 9.54 -2.66
C LEU A 512 37.85 9.36 -3.21
N SER A 513 36.85 9.96 -2.55
CA SER A 513 35.44 9.93 -3.00
C SER A 513 35.06 11.00 -4.03
N ASN A 514 35.97 11.90 -4.42
CA ASN A 514 35.68 12.99 -5.35
C ASN A 514 35.45 12.49 -6.79
N LYS A 515 34.36 12.93 -7.42
CA LYS A 515 33.98 12.57 -8.80
C LYS A 515 34.92 13.09 -9.88
N ASN A 516 35.55 14.24 -9.63
CA ASN A 516 36.27 14.99 -10.66
C ASN A 516 37.79 14.86 -10.53
N ALA A 517 38.30 14.12 -9.54
CA ALA A 517 39.73 14.01 -9.30
C ALA A 517 40.37 12.95 -10.22
N PRO A 518 41.43 13.30 -10.98
CA PRO A 518 42.19 12.32 -11.76
C PRO A 518 42.86 11.27 -10.87
N VAL A 519 42.98 10.03 -11.33
CA VAL A 519 43.63 8.93 -10.59
C VAL A 519 45.08 9.28 -10.23
N SER A 520 45.82 9.89 -11.18
CA SER A 520 47.19 10.36 -10.94
C SER A 520 47.29 11.37 -9.78
N CYS A 521 46.31 12.27 -9.65
CA CYS A 521 46.22 13.25 -8.58
C CYS A 521 45.97 12.57 -7.22
N LEU A 522 45.01 11.64 -7.16
CA LEU A 522 44.71 10.85 -5.95
C LEU A 522 45.93 10.03 -5.49
N THR A 523 46.62 9.41 -6.45
CA THR A 523 47.84 8.64 -6.19
C THR A 523 48.96 9.53 -5.63
N ASN A 524 49.18 10.71 -6.21
CA ASN A 524 50.22 11.64 -5.74
C ASN A 524 49.94 12.19 -4.33
N ILE A 525 48.68 12.56 -4.03
CA ILE A 525 48.30 13.10 -2.72
C ILE A 525 48.38 12.00 -1.65
N THR A 526 47.88 10.80 -1.95
CA THR A 526 47.93 9.67 -1.01
C THR A 526 49.38 9.24 -0.75
N ARG A 527 50.23 9.21 -1.80
CA ARG A 527 51.66 8.93 -1.67
C ARG A 527 52.37 9.97 -0.82
N ALA A 528 52.09 11.26 -1.03
CA ALA A 528 52.67 12.32 -0.22
C ALA A 528 52.28 12.24 1.26
N LEU A 529 51.05 11.85 1.58
CA LEU A 529 50.62 11.62 2.95
C LEU A 529 51.31 10.38 3.55
N HIS A 530 51.37 9.29 2.80
CA HIS A 530 52.05 8.05 3.20
C HIS A 530 53.54 8.29 3.52
N ASP A 531 54.26 8.98 2.64
CA ASP A 531 55.69 9.28 2.83
C ASP A 531 55.91 10.19 4.03
N SER A 532 55.05 11.22 4.21
CA SER A 532 55.08 12.09 5.38
C SER A 532 54.79 11.35 6.70
N LEU A 533 54.00 10.29 6.68
CA LEU A 533 53.74 9.45 7.86
C LEU A 533 54.92 8.50 8.13
N LYS A 534 55.59 7.97 7.09
CA LYS A 534 56.78 7.10 7.24
C LYS A 534 58.02 7.84 7.76
N GLU A 535 58.16 9.13 7.47
CA GLU A 535 59.28 9.95 7.97
C GLU A 535 59.15 10.33 9.45
N ARG A 536 58.02 10.05 10.10
CA ARG A 536 57.78 10.33 11.52
C ARG A 536 58.13 9.13 12.40
N ASP A 537 58.37 9.41 13.68
CA ASP A 537 58.63 8.39 14.70
C ASP A 537 57.48 7.35 14.75
N PRO A 538 57.75 6.03 14.62
CA PRO A 538 56.73 4.98 14.59
C PRO A 538 55.76 4.98 15.78
N GLU A 539 56.18 5.42 16.97
CA GLU A 539 55.27 5.52 18.14
C GLU A 539 54.26 6.68 18.04
N ALA A 540 54.49 7.65 17.14
CA ALA A 540 53.65 8.84 16.96
C ALA A 540 52.70 8.76 15.75
N VAL A 541 52.72 7.65 15.01
CA VAL A 541 51.94 7.45 13.78
C VAL A 541 50.73 6.56 14.06
N ASP A 542 49.57 6.97 13.54
CA ASP A 542 48.36 6.15 13.59
C ASP A 542 48.50 5.01 12.58
N GLU A 543 48.66 3.78 13.07
CA GLU A 543 48.83 2.58 12.25
C GLU A 543 47.67 2.36 11.27
N ALA A 544 46.44 2.67 11.68
CA ALA A 544 45.27 2.50 10.83
C ALA A 544 45.26 3.50 9.66
N LEU A 545 45.72 4.74 9.87
CA LEU A 545 45.89 5.72 8.81
C LEU A 545 47.03 5.35 7.85
N LEU A 546 48.15 4.85 8.38
CA LEU A 546 49.27 4.39 7.55
C LEU A 546 48.86 3.19 6.68
N GLN A 547 48.13 2.25 7.27
CA GLN A 547 47.56 1.09 6.57
C GLN A 547 46.54 1.53 5.51
N LEU A 548 45.68 2.52 5.80
CA LEU A 548 44.75 3.07 4.81
C LEU A 548 45.50 3.69 3.63
N CYS A 549 46.58 4.43 3.85
CA CYS A 549 47.32 5.03 2.75
C CYS A 549 47.99 3.96 1.87
N SER A 550 48.55 2.91 2.48
CA SER A 550 49.20 1.83 1.74
C SER A 550 48.20 0.97 0.96
N SER A 551 47.02 0.69 1.53
CA SER A 551 45.96 -0.05 0.85
C SER A 551 45.39 0.72 -0.33
N GLN A 552 45.09 2.01 -0.14
CA GLN A 552 44.52 2.86 -1.20
C GLN A 552 45.52 3.06 -2.36
N LEU A 553 46.82 3.12 -2.08
CA LEU A 553 47.85 3.17 -3.13
C LEU A 553 47.92 1.88 -3.96
N LYS A 554 47.81 0.70 -3.31
CA LYS A 554 47.74 -0.59 -4.02
C LYS A 554 46.51 -0.67 -4.93
N LEU A 555 45.34 -0.24 -4.44
CA LEU A 555 44.10 -0.24 -5.21
C LEU A 555 44.14 0.74 -6.39
N LEU A 556 44.67 1.95 -6.19
CA LEU A 556 44.85 2.93 -7.26
C LEU A 556 45.82 2.43 -8.35
N GLN A 557 46.84 1.67 -7.96
CA GLN A 557 47.76 1.03 -8.91
C GLN A 557 47.05 -0.06 -9.71
N LEU A 558 46.33 -0.98 -9.03
CA LEU A 558 45.55 -2.03 -9.67
C LEU A 558 44.54 -1.48 -10.69
N TYR A 559 43.82 -0.42 -10.34
CA TYR A 559 42.91 0.26 -11.25
C TYR A 559 43.62 0.73 -12.53
N THR A 560 44.83 1.28 -12.38
CA THR A 560 45.63 1.79 -13.50
C THR A 560 46.15 0.64 -14.37
N ASP A 561 46.63 -0.44 -13.77
CA ASP A 561 47.18 -1.60 -14.49
C ASP A 561 46.10 -2.28 -15.34
N ILE A 562 44.90 -2.48 -14.80
CA ILE A 562 43.77 -3.07 -15.54
C ILE A 562 43.30 -2.15 -16.67
N GLN A 563 43.25 -0.84 -16.42
CA GLN A 563 42.90 0.12 -17.46
C GLN A 563 43.90 0.12 -18.62
N GLN A 564 45.19 -0.07 -18.33
CA GLN A 564 46.23 -0.23 -19.35
C GLN A 564 46.07 -1.53 -20.13
N LEU A 565 45.80 -2.66 -19.45
CA LEU A 565 45.57 -3.97 -20.07
C LEU A 565 44.35 -3.97 -21.00
N HIS A 566 43.29 -3.22 -20.67
CA HIS A 566 42.11 -3.07 -21.52
C HIS A 566 42.34 -2.14 -22.72
N SER A 567 43.35 -1.26 -22.66
CA SER A 567 43.72 -0.37 -23.76
C SER A 567 44.79 -0.95 -24.70
N ALA A 568 45.49 -1.99 -24.27
CA ALA A 568 46.52 -2.67 -25.04
C ALA A 568 45.87 -3.63 -26.04
N ALA A 569 45.81 -3.23 -27.30
CA ALA A 569 45.40 -4.10 -28.40
C ALA A 569 46.50 -5.13 -28.69
N ASP A 570 46.59 -6.19 -27.89
CA ASP A 570 47.47 -7.32 -28.14
C ASP A 570 46.66 -8.50 -28.70
N THR A 571 46.85 -8.75 -29.99
CA THR A 571 46.53 -9.99 -30.71
C THR A 571 47.49 -11.10 -30.28
N ASP A 572 47.41 -11.58 -29.04
CA ASP A 572 48.06 -12.83 -28.64
C ASP A 572 47.02 -13.96 -28.70
N THR A 573 46.95 -14.58 -29.88
CA THR A 573 46.29 -15.87 -30.08
C THR A 573 47.01 -16.92 -29.24
N SER A 574 46.49 -17.22 -28.04
CA SER A 574 46.87 -18.45 -27.33
C SER A 574 46.09 -19.61 -27.92
N SER A 575 46.62 -20.15 -29.02
CA SER A 575 46.52 -21.55 -29.40
C SER A 575 46.99 -22.44 -28.24
N GLU A 576 46.35 -23.60 -28.11
CA GLU A 576 46.56 -24.68 -27.12
C GLU A 576 45.78 -24.52 -25.80
N LEU A 577 44.54 -25.03 -25.81
CA LEU A 577 43.81 -25.54 -24.64
C LEU A 577 42.78 -26.57 -25.14
N ASP A 578 42.64 -27.66 -24.36
CA ASP A 578 42.02 -28.95 -24.68
C ASP A 578 40.66 -28.88 -25.40
N SER A 579 40.40 -29.92 -26.22
CA SER A 579 39.15 -30.09 -26.95
C SER A 579 37.95 -30.01 -26.01
N LEU A 580 37.05 -29.04 -26.27
CA LEU A 580 35.73 -28.90 -25.63
C LEU A 580 34.73 -29.96 -26.14
N GLU A 581 35.23 -31.15 -26.50
CA GLU A 581 34.45 -32.27 -27.03
C GLU A 581 33.45 -32.73 -25.94
N GLY A 582 32.20 -32.29 -26.09
CA GLY A 582 31.10 -32.53 -25.16
C GLY A 582 30.27 -31.27 -24.86
N ILE A 583 30.91 -30.13 -24.53
CA ILE A 583 30.18 -28.86 -24.30
C ILE A 583 29.51 -28.40 -25.59
N GLU A 584 30.19 -28.56 -26.74
CA GLU A 584 29.64 -28.18 -28.04
C GLU A 584 28.40 -29.02 -28.42
N GLU A 585 28.37 -30.29 -28.03
CA GLU A 585 27.20 -31.17 -28.26
C GLU A 585 26.01 -30.73 -27.40
N ASP A 586 26.21 -30.46 -26.10
CA ASP A 586 25.17 -29.94 -25.21
C ASP A 586 24.67 -28.55 -25.66
N LEU A 587 25.57 -27.67 -26.12
CA LEU A 587 25.21 -26.37 -26.70
C LEU A 587 24.37 -26.53 -27.97
N SER A 588 24.68 -27.51 -28.83
CA SER A 588 23.89 -27.80 -30.02
C SER A 588 22.49 -28.33 -29.67
N ARG A 589 22.37 -29.18 -28.64
CA ARG A 589 21.09 -29.70 -28.11
C ARG A 589 20.24 -28.59 -27.51
N LEU A 590 20.84 -27.68 -26.74
CA LEU A 590 20.17 -26.60 -26.03
C LEU A 590 19.93 -25.36 -26.91
N GLY A 591 20.61 -25.26 -28.05
CA GLY A 591 20.59 -24.12 -28.96
C GLY A 591 19.17 -23.61 -29.29
N PRO A 592 18.22 -24.46 -29.73
CA PRO A 592 16.86 -24.04 -30.03
C PRO A 592 16.13 -23.41 -28.83
N THR A 593 16.29 -24.00 -27.64
CA THR A 593 15.65 -23.50 -26.41
C THR A 593 16.27 -22.17 -25.98
N LEU A 594 17.60 -22.05 -26.02
CA LEU A 594 18.33 -20.81 -25.70
C LEU A 594 17.99 -19.67 -26.66
N GLN A 595 17.88 -19.96 -27.95
CA GLN A 595 17.49 -18.98 -28.97
C GLN A 595 16.06 -18.49 -28.73
N ARG A 596 15.14 -19.40 -28.42
CA ARG A 596 13.75 -19.07 -28.13
C ARG A 596 13.60 -18.25 -26.85
N TYR A 597 14.34 -18.60 -25.79
CA TYR A 597 14.44 -17.83 -24.55
C TYR A 597 15.00 -16.41 -24.81
N ALA A 598 16.05 -16.30 -25.62
CA ALA A 598 16.65 -15.00 -25.99
C ALA A 598 15.67 -14.09 -26.75
N GLN A 599 14.86 -14.66 -27.65
CA GLN A 599 13.84 -13.91 -28.39
C GLN A 599 12.78 -13.33 -27.45
N LEU A 600 12.24 -14.14 -26.53
CA LEU A 600 11.18 -13.72 -25.61
C LEU A 600 11.65 -12.71 -24.54
N THR A 601 12.94 -12.72 -24.19
CA THR A 601 13.56 -11.81 -23.19
C THR A 601 14.00 -10.45 -23.79
N SER A 602 13.99 -10.30 -25.11
CA SER A 602 14.52 -9.13 -25.85
C SER A 602 13.66 -7.84 -25.82
N ARG A 603 12.75 -7.69 -24.85
CA ARG A 603 11.89 -6.49 -24.75
C ARG A 603 12.71 -5.20 -24.61
N PRO A 604 12.28 -4.08 -25.22
CA PRO A 604 12.96 -2.79 -25.09
C PRO A 604 12.82 -2.26 -23.66
N SER A 605 13.93 -2.26 -22.93
CA SER A 605 14.07 -1.57 -21.64
C SER A 605 14.76 -0.23 -21.85
N VAL A 606 14.19 0.85 -21.30
CA VAL A 606 14.84 2.16 -21.31
C VAL A 606 15.93 2.17 -20.25
N SER A 607 17.20 2.12 -20.66
CA SER A 607 18.35 2.38 -19.78
C SER A 607 18.87 3.79 -20.05
N PHE A 608 19.24 4.50 -18.99
CA PHE A 608 19.91 5.78 -19.11
C PHE A 608 21.39 5.56 -19.43
N ALA A 609 22.00 6.42 -20.24
CA ALA A 609 23.40 6.31 -20.65
C ALA A 609 24.41 6.33 -19.46
N GLN A 610 23.98 6.78 -18.27
CA GLN A 610 24.79 6.74 -17.04
C GLN A 610 24.75 5.37 -16.33
N ASP A 611 23.77 4.53 -16.67
CA ASP A 611 23.58 3.18 -16.11
C ASP A 611 24.07 2.09 -17.10
N SER A 612 24.71 2.48 -18.21
CA SER A 612 25.26 1.50 -19.15
C SER A 612 26.48 0.80 -18.52
N PRO A 613 26.51 -0.55 -18.47
CA PRO A 613 27.65 -1.31 -17.95
C PRO A 613 28.94 -1.10 -18.76
N ASP A 614 28.83 -0.54 -19.97
CA ASP A 614 29.95 -0.24 -20.86
C ASP A 614 30.55 1.17 -20.65
N SER A 615 30.07 1.93 -19.65
CA SER A 615 30.69 3.20 -19.25
C SER A 615 31.95 2.95 -18.38
N PRO A 616 33.04 3.73 -18.56
CA PRO A 616 34.27 3.49 -17.81
C PRO A 616 34.04 3.68 -16.31
N LEU A 617 34.29 2.63 -15.51
CA LEU A 617 34.11 2.65 -14.05
C LEU A 617 34.97 3.75 -13.42
N PRO A 618 34.38 4.77 -12.76
CA PRO A 618 35.18 5.82 -12.11
C PRO A 618 36.03 5.25 -10.96
N ALA A 619 37.26 5.72 -10.79
CA ALA A 619 38.15 5.25 -9.72
C ALA A 619 37.53 5.33 -8.31
N ARG A 620 36.75 6.37 -8.00
CA ARG A 620 36.01 6.46 -6.72
C ARG A 620 35.07 5.28 -6.49
N ALA A 621 34.41 4.80 -7.55
CA ALA A 621 33.48 3.69 -7.48
C ALA A 621 34.28 2.41 -7.23
N PHE A 622 35.40 2.22 -7.94
CA PHE A 622 36.31 1.11 -7.69
C PHE A 622 36.85 1.07 -6.24
N LEU A 623 37.39 2.19 -5.73
CA LEU A 623 37.96 2.28 -4.38
C LEU A 623 36.93 2.08 -3.26
N SER A 624 35.68 2.46 -3.49
CA SER A 624 34.61 2.29 -2.48
C SER A 624 34.19 0.83 -2.26
N GLN A 625 34.57 -0.08 -3.17
CA GLN A 625 34.11 -1.47 -3.16
C GLN A 625 35.21 -2.46 -2.73
N LEU A 626 36.44 -1.98 -2.53
CA LEU A 626 37.60 -2.79 -2.18
C LEU A 626 38.24 -2.23 -0.90
N ASP A 627 38.56 -3.11 0.05
CA ASP A 627 39.26 -2.78 1.28
C ASP A 627 40.57 -3.57 1.36
N GLY A 628 41.71 -2.88 1.39
CA GLY A 628 43.00 -3.55 1.51
C GLY A 628 43.37 -3.72 2.98
N ILE A 629 43.48 -4.97 3.44
CA ILE A 629 43.91 -5.31 4.80
C ILE A 629 45.35 -5.85 4.71
N SER A 630 46.30 -5.05 5.20
CA SER A 630 47.74 -5.32 5.32
C SER A 630 48.46 -5.79 4.03
N ILE A 631 48.18 -7.01 3.57
CA ILE A 631 48.82 -7.67 2.43
C ILE A 631 47.77 -8.03 1.35
N ASP A 632 46.54 -8.34 1.76
CA ASP A 632 45.47 -8.87 0.91
C ASP A 632 44.38 -7.83 0.64
N VAL A 633 43.71 -7.93 -0.52
CA VAL A 633 42.61 -7.04 -0.90
C VAL A 633 41.30 -7.82 -0.75
N ASN A 634 40.40 -7.31 0.10
CA ASN A 634 39.08 -7.87 0.31
C ASN A 634 38.01 -7.07 -0.45
N ILE A 635 37.08 -7.79 -1.07
CA ILE A 635 35.86 -7.20 -1.62
C ILE A 635 34.85 -6.98 -0.49
N LEU A 636 34.36 -5.75 -0.35
CA LEU A 636 33.43 -5.37 0.72
C LEU A 636 32.00 -5.87 0.46
N HIS A 637 31.71 -7.14 0.76
CA HIS A 637 30.36 -7.72 0.58
C HIS A 637 29.26 -7.06 1.45
N ALA A 638 29.60 -6.42 2.57
CA ALA A 638 28.64 -6.07 3.63
C ALA A 638 27.79 -4.79 3.39
N VAL A 639 28.01 -4.03 2.32
CA VAL A 639 27.37 -2.71 2.10
C VAL A 639 26.64 -2.59 0.74
N MET A 640 26.62 -3.64 -0.09
CA MET A 640 26.40 -3.47 -1.53
C MET A 640 24.93 -3.65 -1.98
N VAL A 641 24.53 -2.81 -2.95
CA VAL A 641 23.40 -3.03 -3.86
C VAL A 641 23.92 -3.87 -5.03
N CYS A 642 23.18 -4.88 -5.50
CA CYS A 642 23.59 -5.83 -6.55
C CYS A 642 24.22 -5.16 -7.80
N THR A 643 23.79 -3.93 -8.14
CA THR A 643 24.31 -3.16 -9.28
C THR A 643 25.76 -2.69 -9.15
N CYS A 644 26.29 -2.54 -7.93
CA CYS A 644 27.67 -2.05 -7.71
C CYS A 644 28.72 -3.17 -7.87
N VAL A 645 28.37 -4.40 -7.47
CA VAL A 645 29.20 -5.61 -7.64
C VAL A 645 29.39 -5.91 -9.12
N SER A 646 28.32 -5.83 -9.90
CA SER A 646 28.36 -6.04 -11.35
C SER A 646 29.24 -5.04 -12.08
N CYS A 647 29.32 -3.77 -11.64
CA CYS A 647 30.16 -2.77 -12.28
C CYS A 647 31.67 -3.02 -12.07
N VAL A 648 32.08 -3.37 -10.84
CA VAL A 648 33.49 -3.73 -10.56
C VAL A 648 33.84 -5.02 -11.27
N GLY A 649 33.01 -6.06 -11.14
CA GLY A 649 33.24 -7.31 -11.85
C GLY A 649 33.31 -7.12 -13.37
N SER A 650 32.45 -6.27 -13.95
CA SER A 650 32.45 -6.00 -15.39
C SER A 650 33.75 -5.30 -15.80
N PHE A 651 34.23 -4.36 -15.00
CA PHE A 651 35.54 -3.73 -15.20
C PHE A 651 36.72 -4.71 -15.11
N LEU A 652 36.60 -5.79 -14.33
CA LEU A 652 37.68 -6.79 -14.20
C LEU A 652 37.62 -7.87 -15.29
N PHE A 653 36.44 -8.44 -15.55
CA PHE A 653 36.31 -9.70 -16.29
C PHE A 653 35.56 -9.58 -17.62
N TRP A 654 34.79 -8.53 -17.88
CA TRP A 654 33.96 -8.48 -19.09
C TRP A 654 34.79 -8.42 -20.38
N GLY A 655 35.91 -7.68 -20.36
CA GLY A 655 36.87 -7.69 -21.47
C GLY A 655 37.41 -9.09 -21.77
N CYS A 656 37.66 -9.90 -20.74
CA CYS A 656 38.12 -11.28 -20.92
C CYS A 656 37.00 -12.20 -21.47
N LEU A 657 35.76 -12.03 -20.98
CA LEU A 657 34.60 -12.81 -21.42
C LEU A 657 34.20 -12.51 -22.88
N SER A 658 34.32 -11.25 -23.30
CA SER A 658 34.04 -10.79 -24.67
C SER A 658 35.20 -11.00 -25.66
N GLY A 659 36.38 -11.40 -25.19
CA GLY A 659 37.57 -11.59 -26.03
C GLY A 659 38.33 -10.31 -26.35
N GLU A 660 38.01 -9.19 -25.70
CA GLU A 660 38.64 -7.88 -25.91
C GLU A 660 39.92 -7.66 -25.07
N SER A 661 40.16 -8.45 -24.02
CA SER A 661 41.34 -8.33 -23.17
C SER A 661 42.06 -9.67 -22.90
N PRO A 662 43.39 -9.65 -22.67
CA PRO A 662 44.17 -10.88 -22.48
C PRO A 662 43.88 -11.54 -21.13
N LEU A 663 43.08 -12.62 -21.17
CA LEU A 663 42.59 -13.38 -20.02
C LEU A 663 43.68 -13.73 -18.99
N ARG A 664 44.79 -14.33 -19.44
CA ARG A 664 45.88 -14.79 -18.55
C ARG A 664 46.57 -13.62 -17.83
N ARG A 665 46.90 -12.55 -18.56
CA ARG A 665 47.59 -11.37 -18.00
C ARG A 665 46.72 -10.63 -16.96
N VAL A 666 45.40 -10.57 -17.18
CA VAL A 666 44.47 -9.98 -16.20
C VAL A 666 44.42 -10.84 -14.93
N CYS A 667 44.30 -12.16 -15.06
CA CYS A 667 44.34 -13.08 -13.92
C CYS A 667 45.67 -13.02 -13.14
N ASP A 668 46.81 -12.97 -13.83
CA ASP A 668 48.13 -12.83 -13.20
C ASP A 668 48.25 -11.53 -12.39
N THR A 669 47.73 -10.43 -12.94
CA THR A 669 47.70 -9.12 -12.28
C THR A 669 46.84 -9.16 -11.02
N LEU A 670 45.66 -9.81 -11.09
CA LEU A 670 44.77 -9.99 -9.95
C LEU A 670 45.39 -10.89 -8.87
N GLN A 671 46.07 -11.97 -9.26
CA GLN A 671 46.76 -12.86 -8.32
C GLN A 671 47.88 -12.14 -7.54
N GLN A 672 48.63 -11.26 -8.21
CA GLN A 672 49.68 -10.45 -7.58
C GLN A 672 49.15 -9.43 -6.56
N THR A 673 47.85 -9.10 -6.63
CA THR A 673 47.22 -8.13 -5.71
C THR A 673 46.73 -8.72 -4.40
N GLY A 674 46.79 -10.05 -4.24
CA GLY A 674 46.37 -10.73 -3.00
C GLY A 674 44.85 -10.79 -2.80
N VAL A 675 44.04 -10.64 -3.86
CA VAL A 675 42.60 -10.90 -3.76
C VAL A 675 42.38 -12.41 -3.68
N SER A 676 41.52 -12.87 -2.76
CA SER A 676 41.26 -14.31 -2.65
C SER A 676 40.56 -14.86 -3.90
N PRO A 677 40.92 -16.07 -4.37
CA PRO A 677 40.28 -16.66 -5.53
C PRO A 677 38.75 -16.79 -5.40
N GLN A 678 38.23 -17.05 -4.20
CA GLN A 678 36.78 -17.17 -3.93
C GLN A 678 36.05 -15.85 -4.16
N GLN A 679 36.69 -14.72 -3.83
CA GLN A 679 36.15 -13.39 -4.06
C GLN A 679 36.11 -13.05 -5.55
N LEU A 680 37.19 -13.36 -6.28
CA LEU A 680 37.26 -13.23 -7.74
C LEU A 680 36.21 -14.09 -8.44
N LEU A 681 36.02 -15.34 -7.99
CA LEU A 681 35.00 -16.24 -8.50
C LEU A 681 33.59 -15.64 -8.32
N SER A 682 33.29 -15.06 -7.15
CA SER A 682 31.99 -14.43 -6.91
C SER A 682 31.74 -13.24 -7.85
N LEU A 683 32.77 -12.43 -8.12
CA LEU A 683 32.67 -11.32 -9.07
C LEU A 683 32.44 -11.82 -10.49
N LEU A 684 33.23 -12.80 -10.94
CA LEU A 684 33.09 -13.39 -12.26
C LEU A 684 31.67 -13.92 -12.49
N LEU A 685 31.16 -14.72 -11.55
CA LEU A 685 29.81 -15.28 -11.63
C LEU A 685 28.74 -14.19 -11.58
N SER A 686 28.90 -13.16 -10.74
CA SER A 686 27.94 -12.05 -10.68
C SER A 686 27.80 -11.33 -12.02
N VAL A 687 28.90 -11.13 -12.74
CA VAL A 687 28.92 -10.45 -14.05
C VAL A 687 28.29 -11.34 -15.11
N TRP A 688 28.70 -12.61 -15.13
CA TRP A 688 28.18 -13.60 -16.06
C TRP A 688 26.66 -13.72 -15.97
N LEU A 689 26.14 -13.88 -14.74
CA LEU A 689 24.71 -14.02 -14.49
C LEU A 689 23.94 -12.72 -14.78
N HIS A 690 24.54 -11.54 -14.55
CA HIS A 690 23.87 -10.26 -14.78
C HIS A 690 23.81 -9.86 -16.27
N ARG A 691 24.79 -10.26 -17.08
CA ARG A 691 24.88 -9.94 -18.52
C ARG A 691 24.35 -11.06 -19.43
N GLU A 692 23.32 -11.78 -19.00
CA GLU A 692 22.72 -12.91 -19.74
C GLU A 692 22.40 -12.58 -21.20
N LYS A 693 21.85 -11.40 -21.48
CA LYS A 693 21.53 -10.97 -22.85
C LYS A 693 22.76 -10.87 -23.75
N ASP A 694 23.91 -10.46 -23.20
CA ASP A 694 25.15 -10.34 -23.96
C ASP A 694 25.84 -11.70 -24.14
N VAL A 695 25.77 -12.56 -23.11
CA VAL A 695 26.23 -13.96 -23.18
C VAL A 695 25.52 -14.71 -24.32
N LEU A 696 24.19 -14.54 -24.43
CA LEU A 696 23.37 -15.22 -25.43
C LEU A 696 23.58 -14.73 -26.88
N LYS A 697 24.29 -13.62 -27.11
CA LYS A 697 24.60 -13.15 -28.49
C LYS A 697 25.62 -14.05 -29.18
N LYS A 698 26.59 -14.58 -28.42
CA LYS A 698 27.67 -15.44 -28.90
C LYS A 698 27.99 -16.50 -27.84
N PRO A 699 27.11 -17.49 -27.63
CA PRO A 699 27.23 -18.44 -26.53
C PRO A 699 28.52 -19.28 -26.64
N GLU A 700 28.89 -19.77 -27.82
CA GLU A 700 30.10 -20.60 -28.00
C GLU A 700 31.39 -19.87 -27.60
N GLU A 701 31.59 -18.65 -28.08
CA GLU A 701 32.78 -17.83 -27.80
C GLU A 701 32.86 -17.46 -26.30
N THR A 702 31.75 -17.02 -25.72
CA THR A 702 31.69 -16.59 -24.31
C THR A 702 31.81 -17.77 -23.34
N VAL A 703 31.24 -18.93 -23.66
CA VAL A 703 31.35 -20.18 -22.87
C VAL A 703 32.80 -20.69 -22.85
N ARG A 704 33.50 -20.67 -23.98
CA ARG A 704 34.93 -21.03 -24.06
C ARG A 704 35.80 -20.08 -23.22
N ASN A 705 35.54 -18.78 -23.29
CA ASN A 705 36.25 -17.79 -22.49
C ASN A 705 35.96 -17.96 -20.99
N LEU A 706 34.71 -18.26 -20.60
CA LEU A 706 34.33 -18.58 -19.23
C LEU A 706 35.04 -19.85 -18.73
N HIS A 707 35.10 -20.91 -19.53
CA HIS A 707 35.81 -22.15 -19.19
C HIS A 707 37.27 -21.88 -18.88
N THR A 708 37.93 -21.07 -19.73
CA THR A 708 39.33 -20.70 -19.53
C THR A 708 39.52 -19.84 -18.27
N LEU A 709 38.62 -18.89 -18.00
CA LEU A 709 38.65 -18.08 -16.77
C LEU A 709 38.46 -18.94 -15.52
N LEU A 710 37.47 -19.85 -15.52
CA LEU A 710 37.18 -20.72 -14.38
C LEU A 710 38.35 -21.67 -14.07
N ILE A 711 38.99 -22.25 -15.10
CA ILE A 711 40.19 -23.08 -14.92
C ILE A 711 41.37 -22.24 -14.42
N THR A 712 41.58 -21.04 -14.97
CA THR A 712 42.68 -20.17 -14.55
C THR A 712 42.52 -19.75 -13.10
N LEU A 713 41.29 -19.43 -12.68
CA LEU A 713 40.97 -19.09 -11.28
C LEU A 713 41.06 -20.31 -10.35
N SER A 714 40.65 -21.50 -10.78
CA SER A 714 40.73 -22.72 -9.95
C SER A 714 42.18 -23.16 -9.71
N ASN A 715 43.10 -22.80 -10.60
CA ASN A 715 44.53 -23.06 -10.46
C ASN A 715 45.27 -22.01 -9.61
N MET A 716 44.59 -20.93 -9.18
CA MET A 716 45.19 -19.95 -8.28
C MET A 716 45.41 -20.56 -6.90
N LYS A 717 46.53 -20.21 -6.26
CA LYS A 717 46.88 -20.68 -4.92
C LYS A 717 45.75 -20.34 -3.92
N GLY A 718 45.16 -21.36 -3.31
CA GLY A 718 44.07 -21.22 -2.34
C GLY A 718 42.66 -21.28 -2.93
N ALA A 719 42.49 -21.58 -4.23
CA ALA A 719 41.18 -21.76 -4.87
C ALA A 719 40.58 -23.16 -4.59
N VAL A 720 41.20 -24.20 -5.14
CA VAL A 720 40.92 -25.61 -4.83
C VAL A 720 42.02 -26.11 -3.89
N GLU A 721 41.65 -26.76 -2.79
CA GLU A 721 42.63 -27.35 -1.88
C GLU A 721 43.41 -28.46 -2.62
N GLU A 722 44.76 -28.42 -2.56
CA GLU A 722 45.62 -29.44 -3.18
C GLU A 722 45.37 -30.85 -2.60
N SER A 723 44.74 -30.94 -1.43
CA SER A 723 44.32 -32.16 -0.74
C SER A 723 42.85 -32.53 -0.93
N TRP A 724 42.11 -31.89 -1.85
CA TRP A 724 40.71 -32.20 -2.10
C TRP A 724 40.55 -33.66 -2.55
N ASP A 725 39.75 -34.42 -1.81
CA ASP A 725 39.37 -35.79 -2.17
C ASP A 725 38.33 -35.75 -3.30
N PRO A 726 38.60 -36.32 -4.49
CA PRO A 726 37.65 -36.38 -5.60
C PRO A 726 36.31 -37.08 -5.28
N GLN A 727 36.23 -37.83 -4.17
CA GLN A 727 34.99 -38.44 -3.68
C GLN A 727 34.15 -37.51 -2.78
N SER A 728 34.67 -36.33 -2.44
CA SER A 728 34.02 -35.34 -1.57
C SER A 728 33.56 -34.10 -2.33
N VAL A 729 32.61 -33.35 -1.78
CA VAL A 729 32.10 -32.13 -2.42
C VAL A 729 33.10 -30.99 -2.25
N SER A 730 33.55 -30.39 -3.35
CA SER A 730 34.52 -29.29 -3.32
C SER A 730 33.87 -27.98 -2.87
N PRO A 731 34.42 -27.27 -1.86
CA PRO A 731 33.92 -25.95 -1.47
C PRO A 731 33.95 -24.92 -2.61
N TRP A 732 34.95 -25.01 -3.50
CA TRP A 732 35.10 -24.14 -4.67
C TRP A 732 33.95 -24.32 -5.67
N TRP A 733 33.70 -25.57 -6.08
CA TRP A 733 32.65 -25.89 -7.03
C TRP A 733 31.24 -25.74 -6.42
N GLN A 734 31.09 -26.00 -5.12
CA GLN A 734 29.87 -25.70 -4.37
C GLN A 734 29.52 -24.20 -4.41
N GLN A 735 30.51 -23.30 -4.38
CA GLN A 735 30.28 -21.85 -4.53
C GLN A 735 29.69 -21.53 -5.91
N VAL A 736 30.22 -22.13 -6.99
CA VAL A 736 29.69 -21.97 -8.35
C VAL A 736 28.25 -22.47 -8.44
N ARG A 737 28.00 -23.70 -7.94
CA ARG A 737 26.67 -24.32 -7.95
C ARG A 737 25.65 -23.48 -7.20
N THR A 738 26.02 -22.97 -6.03
CA THR A 738 25.16 -22.10 -5.21
C THR A 738 24.79 -20.82 -5.96
N ALA A 739 25.74 -20.20 -6.68
CA ALA A 739 25.46 -19.00 -7.47
C ALA A 739 24.51 -19.29 -8.65
N CYS A 740 24.69 -20.41 -9.35
CA CYS A 740 23.81 -20.82 -10.45
C CYS A 740 22.38 -21.11 -9.95
N VAL A 741 22.24 -21.87 -8.86
CA VAL A 741 20.94 -22.25 -8.27
C VAL A 741 20.13 -21.05 -7.77
N GLN A 742 20.81 -20.00 -7.31
CA GLN A 742 20.19 -18.75 -6.82
C GLN A 742 19.84 -17.75 -7.93
N SER A 743 20.37 -17.94 -9.15
CA SER A 743 20.22 -16.98 -10.24
C SER A 743 18.84 -17.05 -10.89
N HIS A 744 18.28 -15.88 -11.19
CA HIS A 744 17.06 -15.75 -12.01
C HIS A 744 17.36 -15.69 -13.52
N SER A 745 18.63 -15.57 -13.89
CA SER A 745 19.12 -15.64 -15.27
C SER A 745 19.33 -17.11 -15.63
N ALA A 746 18.25 -17.78 -16.02
CA ALA A 746 18.20 -19.23 -16.20
C ALA A 746 19.20 -19.73 -17.27
N ALA A 747 19.34 -19.02 -18.37
CA ALA A 747 20.21 -19.41 -19.47
C ALA A 747 21.69 -19.22 -19.11
N ALA A 748 22.04 -18.06 -18.52
CA ALA A 748 23.40 -17.83 -18.05
C ALA A 748 23.80 -18.83 -16.94
N ALA A 749 22.89 -19.14 -16.01
CA ALA A 749 23.14 -20.10 -14.95
C ALA A 749 23.38 -21.52 -15.48
N LEU A 750 22.57 -21.98 -16.45
CA LEU A 750 22.74 -23.27 -17.12
C LEU A 750 24.10 -23.36 -17.83
N LEU A 751 24.46 -22.33 -18.60
CA LEU A 751 25.74 -22.30 -19.31
C LEU A 751 26.94 -22.30 -18.35
N ALA A 752 26.88 -21.57 -17.22
CA ALA A 752 27.92 -21.61 -16.20
C ALA A 752 28.00 -22.99 -15.51
N ALA A 753 26.85 -23.62 -15.26
CA ALA A 753 26.79 -24.96 -14.66
C ALA A 753 27.37 -26.03 -15.59
N LEU A 754 27.11 -25.96 -16.89
CA LEU A 754 27.73 -26.84 -17.89
C LEU A 754 29.25 -26.66 -17.88
N VAL A 755 29.74 -25.42 -17.98
CA VAL A 755 31.19 -25.15 -17.96
C VAL A 755 31.84 -25.69 -16.69
N ALA A 756 31.22 -25.47 -15.52
CA ALA A 756 31.73 -25.99 -14.25
C ALA A 756 31.69 -27.53 -14.20
N HIS A 757 30.61 -28.16 -14.66
CA HIS A 757 30.48 -29.62 -14.70
C HIS A 757 31.62 -30.27 -15.52
N TYR A 758 31.91 -29.74 -16.71
CA TYR A 758 32.99 -30.25 -17.55
C TYR A 758 34.38 -29.94 -16.99
N ALA A 759 34.59 -28.76 -16.40
CA ALA A 759 35.85 -28.43 -15.73
C ALA A 759 36.14 -29.37 -14.54
N VAL A 760 35.11 -29.69 -13.74
CA VAL A 760 35.18 -30.68 -12.65
C VAL A 760 35.46 -32.07 -13.20
N LYS A 761 34.73 -32.49 -14.24
CA LYS A 761 34.90 -33.80 -14.88
C LYS A 761 36.34 -33.99 -15.34
N ALA A 762 36.90 -33.03 -16.06
CA ALA A 762 38.29 -33.05 -16.51
C ALA A 762 39.30 -33.14 -15.35
N SER A 763 39.04 -32.41 -14.26
CA SER A 763 39.90 -32.43 -13.05
C SER A 763 39.88 -33.79 -12.33
N ILE A 764 38.72 -34.45 -12.28
CA ILE A 764 38.58 -35.77 -11.65
C ILE A 764 39.18 -36.86 -12.54
N THR A 765 38.94 -36.83 -13.85
CA THR A 765 39.46 -37.84 -14.79
C THR A 765 40.97 -37.82 -14.90
N THR A 766 41.61 -36.63 -14.83
CA THR A 766 43.07 -36.50 -14.85
C THR A 766 43.75 -37.02 -13.58
N SER A 767 43.01 -37.11 -12.46
CA SER A 767 43.50 -37.65 -11.18
C SER A 767 43.34 -39.18 -11.03
N SER A 768 42.59 -39.84 -11.92
CA SER A 768 42.33 -41.28 -11.86
C SER A 768 43.34 -42.08 -12.70
N PRO A 769 43.99 -43.13 -12.15
CA PRO A 769 44.92 -43.99 -12.90
C PRO A 769 44.23 -44.93 -13.91
N TRP A 770 42.89 -44.99 -13.96
CA TRP A 770 42.11 -45.87 -14.84
C TRP A 770 41.40 -45.04 -15.92
N SER A 771 42.10 -44.72 -17.01
CA SER A 771 41.59 -43.88 -18.11
C SER A 771 40.43 -44.51 -18.93
N GLU A 772 40.09 -45.78 -18.71
CA GLU A 772 39.08 -46.52 -19.48
C GLU A 772 37.71 -46.64 -18.76
N TRP A 773 37.59 -46.19 -17.51
CA TRP A 773 36.36 -46.32 -16.71
C TRP A 773 35.71 -44.96 -16.47
N GLU A 774 34.38 -44.91 -16.53
CA GLU A 774 33.62 -43.69 -16.22
C GLU A 774 33.78 -43.34 -14.74
N ALA A 775 34.31 -42.15 -14.46
CA ALA A 775 34.55 -41.69 -13.09
C ALA A 775 33.21 -41.31 -12.44
N VAL A 776 32.77 -42.09 -11.45
CA VAL A 776 31.60 -41.78 -10.61
C VAL A 776 32.07 -41.11 -9.32
N SER A 777 31.56 -39.91 -9.03
CA SER A 777 31.81 -39.19 -7.78
C SER A 777 30.57 -38.46 -7.30
N LEU A 778 30.45 -38.25 -5.99
CA LEU A 778 29.36 -37.47 -5.41
C LEU A 778 29.28 -36.04 -6.00
N GLU A 779 30.43 -35.44 -6.30
CA GLU A 779 30.51 -34.11 -6.92
C GLU A 779 29.90 -34.10 -8.33
N LEU A 780 30.18 -35.12 -9.16
CA LEU A 780 29.63 -35.23 -10.52
C LEU A 780 28.13 -35.47 -10.51
N GLU A 781 27.62 -36.29 -9.58
CA GLU A 781 26.18 -36.50 -9.39
C GLU A 781 25.46 -35.22 -8.98
N GLN A 782 26.02 -34.43 -8.06
CA GLN A 782 25.42 -33.15 -7.66
C GLN A 782 25.40 -32.13 -8.82
N TRP A 783 26.40 -32.15 -9.69
CA TRP A 783 26.37 -31.35 -10.92
C TRP A 783 25.35 -31.85 -11.94
N ALA A 784 25.21 -33.17 -12.11
CA ALA A 784 24.21 -33.75 -13.00
C ALA A 784 22.78 -33.35 -12.56
N VAL A 785 22.49 -33.39 -11.26
CA VAL A 785 21.23 -32.90 -10.67
C VAL A 785 21.06 -31.40 -10.93
N CYS A 786 22.09 -30.58 -10.64
CA CYS A 786 22.03 -29.13 -10.82
C CYS A 786 21.79 -28.73 -12.30
N VAL A 787 22.46 -29.39 -13.25
CA VAL A 787 22.28 -29.14 -14.69
C VAL A 787 20.86 -29.49 -15.11
N ARG A 788 20.33 -30.65 -14.68
CA ARG A 788 18.93 -31.03 -14.96
C ARG A 788 17.92 -30.03 -14.40
N GLN A 789 18.09 -29.61 -13.14
CA GLN A 789 17.24 -28.59 -12.53
C GLN A 789 17.27 -27.26 -13.30
N LEU A 790 18.45 -26.83 -13.76
CA LEU A 790 18.61 -25.60 -14.55
C LEU A 790 18.03 -25.71 -15.97
N GLU A 791 18.11 -26.89 -16.60
CA GLU A 791 17.42 -27.15 -17.87
C GLU A 791 15.90 -27.07 -17.70
N ASP A 792 15.36 -27.66 -16.64
CA ASP A 792 13.93 -27.60 -16.32
C ASP A 792 13.47 -26.16 -16.07
N VAL A 793 14.25 -25.40 -15.28
CA VAL A 793 14.01 -23.96 -15.02
C VAL A 793 14.08 -23.15 -16.31
N LEU A 794 15.02 -23.43 -17.21
CA LEU A 794 15.11 -22.72 -18.50
C LEU A 794 13.85 -22.91 -19.33
N VAL A 795 13.33 -24.14 -19.44
CA VAL A 795 12.10 -24.43 -20.20
C VAL A 795 10.88 -23.80 -19.54
N LEU A 796 10.75 -23.91 -18.22
CA LEU A 796 9.69 -23.26 -17.45
C LEU A 796 9.71 -21.73 -17.62
N GLN A 797 10.88 -21.11 -17.43
CA GLN A 797 11.05 -19.67 -17.55
C GLN A 797 10.77 -19.19 -18.98
N THR A 798 11.11 -19.98 -20.01
CA THR A 798 10.77 -19.69 -21.41
C THR A 798 9.26 -19.61 -21.62
N LEU A 799 8.48 -20.52 -21.04
CA LEU A 799 7.01 -20.47 -21.06
C LEU A 799 6.49 -19.22 -20.32
N LEU A 800 7.03 -18.92 -19.14
CA LEU A 800 6.61 -17.78 -18.32
C LEU A 800 6.85 -16.42 -18.98
N TRP A 801 7.80 -16.34 -19.93
CA TRP A 801 8.10 -15.14 -20.72
C TRP A 801 7.14 -14.89 -21.89
N VAL A 802 6.29 -15.87 -22.23
CA VAL A 802 5.27 -15.70 -23.28
C VAL A 802 4.35 -14.51 -22.93
N PRO A 803 4.22 -13.50 -23.81
CA PRO A 803 3.38 -12.33 -23.55
C PRO A 803 1.90 -12.74 -23.43
N PRO A 804 1.12 -12.06 -22.58
CA PRO A 804 -0.33 -12.28 -22.53
C PRO A 804 -1.03 -11.68 -23.77
N PRO A 805 -2.25 -12.14 -24.10
CA PRO A 805 -3.09 -11.53 -25.14
C PRO A 805 -3.44 -10.06 -24.81
N GLN A 806 -3.71 -9.23 -25.82
CA GLN A 806 -3.99 -7.79 -25.62
C GLN A 806 -5.27 -7.59 -24.78
N GLY A 807 -5.14 -6.89 -23.64
CA GLY A 807 -6.28 -6.47 -22.81
C GLY A 807 -6.45 -7.19 -21.46
N THR A 808 -5.61 -8.18 -21.13
CA THR A 808 -5.68 -8.88 -19.83
C THR A 808 -5.02 -8.10 -18.69
N ALA A 809 -5.68 -8.05 -17.54
CA ALA A 809 -5.13 -7.52 -16.30
C ALA A 809 -4.15 -8.54 -15.69
N GLY A 810 -2.83 -8.32 -15.84
CA GLY A 810 -1.82 -9.23 -15.31
C GLY A 810 -0.67 -8.50 -14.65
N GLY A 811 -0.33 -8.91 -13.42
CA GLY A 811 0.85 -8.44 -12.68
C GLY A 811 2.19 -8.80 -13.35
N ALA A 812 3.30 -8.38 -12.73
CA ALA A 812 4.66 -8.58 -13.26
C ALA A 812 4.95 -10.06 -13.60
N THR A 813 5.71 -10.29 -14.68
CA THR A 813 6.16 -11.63 -15.10
C THR A 813 6.99 -12.28 -14.00
N ALA A 814 6.51 -13.41 -13.47
CA ALA A 814 7.25 -14.19 -12.48
C ALA A 814 8.60 -14.67 -13.05
N GLN A 815 9.67 -14.43 -12.30
CA GLN A 815 10.99 -15.01 -12.53
C GLN A 815 11.19 -16.14 -11.53
N CYS A 816 11.77 -17.25 -11.98
CA CYS A 816 12.10 -18.40 -11.14
C CYS A 816 13.58 -18.76 -11.25
N SER A 817 14.13 -19.23 -10.14
CA SER A 817 15.42 -19.90 -10.00
C SER A 817 15.20 -21.28 -9.38
N VAL A 818 16.20 -22.16 -9.48
CA VAL A 818 16.15 -23.49 -8.83
C VAL A 818 15.87 -23.33 -7.32
N LYS A 819 16.53 -22.37 -6.66
CA LYS A 819 16.29 -22.08 -5.26
C LYS A 819 14.85 -21.68 -4.98
N THR A 820 14.27 -20.76 -5.75
CA THR A 820 12.89 -20.31 -5.52
C THR A 820 11.86 -21.41 -5.73
N LEU A 821 12.13 -22.37 -6.63
CA LEU A 821 11.26 -23.51 -6.85
C LEU A 821 11.37 -24.53 -5.70
N LEU A 822 12.59 -24.79 -5.21
CA LEU A 822 12.80 -25.65 -4.04
C LEU A 822 12.16 -25.07 -2.77
N GLU A 823 12.32 -23.75 -2.53
CA GLU A 823 11.69 -23.03 -1.40
C GLU A 823 10.16 -22.89 -1.56
N GLY A 824 9.65 -23.04 -2.78
CA GLY A 824 8.22 -23.05 -3.10
C GLY A 824 7.50 -24.32 -2.67
N GLY A 825 8.23 -25.34 -2.22
CA GLY A 825 7.67 -26.63 -1.83
C GLY A 825 7.03 -27.38 -3.01
N ARG A 826 6.26 -28.43 -2.70
CA ARG A 826 5.67 -29.32 -3.72
C ARG A 826 4.67 -28.61 -4.65
N GLY A 827 4.08 -27.51 -4.22
CA GLY A 827 3.10 -26.74 -5.00
C GLY A 827 3.69 -25.59 -5.82
N GLY A 828 4.99 -25.29 -5.70
CA GLY A 828 5.58 -24.08 -6.28
C GLY A 828 5.54 -24.03 -7.82
N ILE A 829 5.70 -25.18 -8.47
CA ILE A 829 5.67 -25.30 -9.93
C ILE A 829 4.22 -25.16 -10.44
N ALA A 830 3.26 -25.87 -9.84
CA ALA A 830 1.84 -25.77 -10.16
C ALA A 830 1.30 -24.34 -9.98
N ASP A 831 1.69 -23.65 -8.90
CA ASP A 831 1.34 -22.25 -8.64
C ASP A 831 1.89 -21.30 -9.71
N SER A 832 3.13 -21.51 -10.15
CA SER A 832 3.74 -20.71 -11.22
C SER A 832 3.01 -20.85 -12.55
N ILE A 833 2.61 -22.09 -12.90
CA ILE A 833 1.85 -22.37 -14.12
C ILE A 833 0.41 -21.89 -14.01
N ALA A 834 -0.28 -22.06 -12.88
CA ALA A 834 -1.64 -21.56 -12.67
C ALA A 834 -1.73 -20.03 -12.88
N LYS A 835 -0.78 -19.28 -12.32
CA LYS A 835 -0.63 -17.83 -12.56
C LYS A 835 -0.38 -17.49 -14.03
N TRP A 836 0.30 -18.35 -14.77
CA TRP A 836 0.53 -18.16 -16.19
C TRP A 836 -0.73 -18.49 -17.02
N VAL A 837 -1.43 -19.59 -16.71
CA VAL A 837 -2.72 -19.99 -17.32
C VAL A 837 -3.74 -18.86 -17.18
N PHE A 838 -3.87 -18.28 -15.98
CA PHE A 838 -4.73 -17.12 -15.73
C PHE A 838 -4.31 -15.90 -16.59
N ARG A 839 -3.01 -15.59 -16.66
CA ARG A 839 -2.49 -14.46 -17.47
C ARG A 839 -2.73 -14.64 -18.98
N GLN A 840 -2.80 -15.89 -19.45
CA GLN A 840 -3.05 -16.23 -20.85
C GLN A 840 -4.55 -16.32 -21.19
N ASP A 841 -5.45 -16.17 -20.22
CA ASP A 841 -6.91 -16.30 -20.39
C ASP A 841 -7.30 -17.64 -21.02
N LEU A 842 -6.64 -18.72 -20.56
CA LEU A 842 -6.82 -20.05 -21.13
C LEU A 842 -8.04 -20.75 -20.53
N ALA A 843 -9.01 -21.09 -21.38
CA ALA A 843 -10.21 -21.81 -20.97
C ALA A 843 -9.89 -23.23 -20.42
N PRO A 844 -10.59 -23.70 -19.36
CA PRO A 844 -10.35 -25.01 -18.73
C PRO A 844 -10.41 -26.19 -19.70
N GLU A 845 -11.38 -26.20 -20.62
CA GLU A 845 -11.54 -27.26 -21.63
C GLU A 845 -10.34 -27.36 -22.55
N ARG A 846 -9.82 -26.21 -22.98
CA ARG A 846 -8.65 -26.14 -23.85
C ARG A 846 -7.39 -26.57 -23.11
N LEU A 847 -7.27 -26.26 -21.82
CA LEU A 847 -6.19 -26.77 -20.98
C LEU A 847 -6.29 -28.29 -20.84
N LYS A 848 -7.49 -28.85 -20.64
CA LYS A 848 -7.74 -30.29 -20.56
C LYS A 848 -7.34 -31.00 -21.85
N GLU A 849 -7.74 -30.48 -23.01
CA GLU A 849 -7.33 -31.01 -24.32
C GLU A 849 -5.80 -31.04 -24.49
N ILE A 850 -5.10 -29.98 -24.06
CA ILE A 850 -3.64 -29.91 -24.14
C ILE A 850 -2.98 -30.92 -23.20
N LEU A 851 -3.51 -31.08 -21.98
CA LEU A 851 -3.01 -32.05 -21.00
C LEU A 851 -3.27 -33.49 -21.44
N GLN A 852 -4.36 -33.77 -22.16
CA GLN A 852 -4.65 -35.10 -22.74
C GLN A 852 -3.74 -35.44 -23.91
N ARG A 853 -3.38 -34.46 -24.76
CA ARG A 853 -2.39 -34.63 -25.85
C ARG A 853 -0.97 -34.94 -25.36
N ARG A 854 -0.70 -34.82 -24.05
CA ARG A 854 0.56 -35.24 -23.42
C ARG A 854 0.80 -36.75 -23.53
N GLU A 855 -0.27 -37.54 -23.59
CA GLU A 855 -0.24 -39.02 -23.56
C GLU A 855 -0.11 -39.67 -24.94
N GLU A 856 -0.42 -38.95 -26.03
CA GLU A 856 -0.37 -39.45 -27.40
C GLU A 856 1.00 -39.15 -28.06
N LYS A 857 1.60 -40.16 -28.72
CA LYS A 857 2.83 -39.99 -29.53
C LYS A 857 2.51 -39.16 -30.78
N GLU A 858 3.42 -38.26 -31.12
CA GLU A 858 3.39 -37.31 -32.25
C GLU A 858 2.61 -37.81 -33.48
N GLY A 859 1.38 -37.30 -33.64
CA GLY A 859 0.67 -37.23 -34.91
C GLY A 859 0.83 -35.82 -35.47
N ASP A 860 1.41 -35.72 -36.66
CA ASP A 860 1.64 -34.48 -37.39
C ASP A 860 0.30 -33.90 -37.88
N ASP A 861 -0.32 -33.02 -37.09
CA ASP A 861 -1.53 -32.29 -37.49
C ASP A 861 -1.28 -30.77 -37.50
N ASN A 862 -1.05 -30.27 -38.72
CA ASN A 862 -0.92 -28.87 -39.10
C ASN A 862 -2.26 -28.13 -38.97
N SER A 863 -2.61 -27.68 -37.77
CA SER A 863 -3.66 -26.68 -37.57
C SER A 863 -3.14 -25.56 -36.67
N GLU A 864 -3.18 -24.31 -37.17
CA GLU A 864 -2.81 -23.02 -36.54
C GLU A 864 -2.47 -23.09 -35.03
N GLN A 865 -1.29 -23.61 -34.67
CA GLN A 865 -0.87 -23.76 -33.28
C GLN A 865 -0.29 -22.43 -32.78
N SER A 866 -0.86 -21.88 -31.72
CA SER A 866 -0.28 -20.73 -31.03
C SER A 866 1.11 -21.08 -30.53
N ASP A 867 2.09 -20.18 -30.71
CA ASP A 867 3.51 -20.43 -30.44
C ASP A 867 3.78 -21.06 -29.06
N TRP A 868 2.98 -20.77 -28.03
CA TRP A 868 3.22 -21.24 -26.67
C TRP A 868 2.78 -22.68 -26.38
N MET A 869 1.92 -23.29 -27.19
CA MET A 869 1.34 -24.60 -26.88
C MET A 869 2.38 -25.74 -26.79
N PRO A 870 3.37 -25.83 -27.70
CA PRO A 870 4.47 -26.80 -27.57
C PRO A 870 5.34 -26.57 -26.32
N LEU A 871 5.47 -25.33 -25.85
CA LEU A 871 6.23 -25.02 -24.63
C LEU A 871 5.51 -25.54 -23.38
N LEU A 872 4.18 -25.38 -23.30
CA LEU A 872 3.39 -25.91 -22.19
C LEU A 872 3.48 -27.44 -22.11
N VAL A 873 3.39 -28.13 -23.25
CA VAL A 873 3.58 -29.59 -23.32
C VAL A 873 4.99 -30.00 -22.88
N ALA A 874 6.02 -29.27 -23.29
CA ALA A 874 7.40 -29.53 -22.88
C ALA A 874 7.60 -29.38 -21.37
N VAL A 875 6.98 -28.37 -20.75
CA VAL A 875 7.00 -28.18 -19.29
C VAL A 875 6.25 -29.32 -18.58
N CYS A 876 5.05 -29.69 -19.05
CA CYS A 876 4.27 -30.78 -18.45
C CYS A 876 4.96 -32.15 -18.55
N ARG A 877 5.77 -32.38 -19.60
CA ARG A 877 6.59 -33.60 -19.73
C ARG A 877 7.76 -33.64 -18.74
N ARG A 878 8.32 -32.48 -18.37
CA ARG A 878 9.41 -32.35 -17.39
C ARG A 878 8.93 -32.40 -15.95
N PHE A 879 7.70 -31.95 -15.70
CA PHE A 879 7.07 -31.95 -14.37
C PHE A 879 5.79 -32.79 -14.34
N PRO A 880 5.91 -34.12 -14.53
CA PRO A 880 4.76 -34.99 -14.68
C PRO A 880 3.87 -35.09 -13.44
N ASP A 881 4.46 -35.03 -12.25
CA ASP A 881 3.80 -35.23 -10.96
C ASP A 881 3.31 -33.88 -10.43
N SER A 882 4.18 -32.87 -10.44
CA SER A 882 3.88 -31.50 -10.01
C SER A 882 2.83 -30.81 -10.88
N LEU A 883 2.67 -31.23 -12.14
CA LEU A 883 1.65 -30.74 -13.07
C LEU A 883 0.69 -31.86 -13.50
N SER A 884 0.40 -32.80 -12.61
CA SER A 884 -0.73 -33.71 -12.83
C SER A 884 -2.03 -32.91 -13.04
N PRO A 885 -2.97 -33.37 -13.89
CA PRO A 885 -4.16 -32.61 -14.23
C PRO A 885 -4.92 -32.13 -13.00
N ASP A 886 -5.15 -33.00 -12.02
CA ASP A 886 -5.91 -32.69 -10.81
C ASP A 886 -5.25 -31.58 -9.97
N LEU A 887 -3.93 -31.67 -9.79
CA LEU A 887 -3.15 -30.67 -9.04
C LEU A 887 -3.12 -29.33 -9.78
N LEU A 888 -2.91 -29.34 -11.09
CA LEU A 888 -2.87 -28.12 -11.88
C LEU A 888 -4.24 -27.43 -11.91
N PHE A 889 -5.34 -28.17 -12.06
CA PHE A 889 -6.70 -27.62 -12.02
C PHE A 889 -7.05 -27.04 -10.64
N ALA A 890 -6.64 -27.71 -9.55
CA ALA A 890 -6.82 -27.18 -8.19
C ALA A 890 -6.07 -25.86 -7.98
N HIS A 891 -4.81 -25.77 -8.43
CA HIS A 891 -4.01 -24.55 -8.37
C HIS A 891 -4.59 -23.44 -9.29
N CYS A 892 -5.13 -23.80 -10.45
CA CYS A 892 -5.82 -22.84 -11.33
C CYS A 892 -7.04 -22.24 -10.64
N CYS A 893 -7.96 -23.04 -10.09
CA CYS A 893 -9.12 -22.46 -9.40
C CYS A 893 -8.68 -21.59 -8.21
N TRP A 894 -7.72 -22.02 -7.39
CA TRP A 894 -7.22 -21.17 -6.31
C TRP A 894 -6.72 -19.80 -6.82
N GLU A 895 -5.98 -19.76 -7.93
CA GLU A 895 -5.54 -18.51 -8.52
C GLU A 895 -6.73 -17.64 -8.96
N TYR A 896 -7.76 -18.20 -9.61
CA TYR A 896 -8.98 -17.45 -9.95
C TYR A 896 -9.70 -16.90 -8.71
N VAL A 897 -9.76 -17.64 -7.59
CA VAL A 897 -10.30 -17.12 -6.31
C VAL A 897 -9.45 -15.97 -5.77
N VAL A 898 -8.12 -16.11 -5.79
CA VAL A 898 -7.19 -15.07 -5.32
C VAL A 898 -7.33 -13.79 -6.15
N GLN A 899 -7.52 -13.91 -7.46
CA GLN A 899 -7.72 -12.75 -8.34
C GLN A 899 -9.11 -12.13 -8.16
N TRP A 900 -10.17 -12.94 -8.02
CA TRP A 900 -11.50 -12.45 -7.68
C TRP A 900 -11.55 -11.67 -6.36
N ASN A 901 -10.81 -12.12 -5.34
CA ASN A 901 -10.71 -11.40 -4.06
C ASN A 901 -10.00 -10.03 -4.21
N LYS A 902 -9.16 -9.85 -5.23
CA LYS A 902 -8.52 -8.56 -5.54
C LYS A 902 -9.40 -7.67 -6.40
N ASP A 903 -10.11 -8.25 -7.37
CA ASP A 903 -11.03 -7.57 -8.27
C ASP A 903 -12.32 -8.39 -8.45
N PRO A 904 -13.43 -8.00 -7.79
CA PRO A 904 -14.71 -8.71 -7.84
C PRO A 904 -15.40 -8.71 -9.20
N GLU A 905 -14.88 -7.99 -10.20
CA GLU A 905 -15.36 -8.03 -11.59
C GLU A 905 -14.72 -9.18 -12.40
N VAL A 906 -13.74 -9.90 -11.84
CA VAL A 906 -13.12 -11.10 -12.44
C VAL A 906 -14.12 -12.28 -12.45
N GLN A 907 -14.09 -13.06 -13.53
CA GLN A 907 -15.01 -14.15 -13.84
C GLN A 907 -14.87 -15.35 -12.88
N ILE A 908 -15.63 -15.36 -11.78
CA ILE A 908 -15.61 -16.48 -10.80
C ILE A 908 -16.11 -17.82 -11.38
N HIS A 909 -16.88 -17.78 -12.48
CA HIS A 909 -17.42 -18.99 -13.13
C HIS A 909 -16.30 -19.90 -13.66
N THR A 910 -15.22 -19.34 -14.17
CA THR A 910 -14.07 -20.11 -14.69
C THR A 910 -13.38 -20.92 -13.59
N CYS A 911 -13.43 -20.47 -12.33
CA CYS A 911 -12.97 -21.27 -11.18
C CYS A 911 -13.83 -22.51 -10.99
N ILE A 912 -15.15 -22.37 -11.10
CA ILE A 912 -16.09 -23.48 -10.93
C ILE A 912 -15.90 -24.50 -12.04
N ASP A 913 -15.70 -24.05 -13.28
CA ASP A 913 -15.36 -24.92 -14.40
C ASP A 913 -14.07 -25.74 -14.09
N HIS A 914 -13.01 -25.10 -13.58
CA HIS A 914 -11.81 -25.82 -13.13
C HIS A 914 -12.09 -26.85 -12.02
N VAL A 915 -12.99 -26.58 -11.07
CA VAL A 915 -13.39 -27.55 -10.02
C VAL A 915 -14.23 -28.69 -10.60
N THR A 916 -15.13 -28.43 -11.53
CA THR A 916 -15.95 -29.48 -12.17
C THR A 916 -15.07 -30.49 -12.91
N HIS A 917 -13.96 -30.06 -13.50
CA HIS A 917 -13.00 -30.96 -14.14
C HIS A 917 -12.22 -31.85 -13.17
N THR A 918 -12.14 -31.49 -11.88
CA THR A 918 -11.59 -32.36 -10.82
C THR A 918 -12.62 -33.35 -10.26
N VAL A 919 -13.93 -33.12 -10.44
CA VAL A 919 -15.02 -33.90 -9.81
C VAL A 919 -15.85 -34.73 -10.81
N SER A 920 -15.83 -34.38 -12.10
CA SER A 920 -16.57 -35.01 -13.21
C SER A 920 -18.10 -35.19 -13.02
N SER A 921 -18.88 -34.21 -13.47
CA SER A 921 -20.07 -34.42 -14.33
C SER A 921 -20.43 -33.10 -15.06
N ASP A 922 -20.78 -33.22 -16.36
CA ASP A 922 -21.00 -32.11 -17.30
C ASP A 922 -22.10 -31.13 -16.88
N ARG A 923 -21.80 -29.82 -16.89
CA ARG A 923 -22.77 -28.71 -17.07
C ARG A 923 -22.06 -27.38 -17.35
N GLN A 924 -22.16 -26.87 -18.60
CA GLN A 924 -21.61 -25.58 -19.04
C GLN A 924 -22.69 -24.47 -19.10
N GLY A 925 -22.30 -23.21 -18.84
CA GLY A 925 -23.18 -22.07 -19.10
C GLY A 925 -22.53 -20.67 -18.99
N GLN A 926 -22.43 -19.96 -20.11
CA GLN A 926 -22.07 -18.53 -20.22
C GLN A 926 -23.31 -17.62 -20.29
N SER A 927 -23.23 -16.34 -19.87
CA SER A 927 -24.22 -15.30 -20.24
C SER A 927 -23.79 -13.84 -19.99
N GLU A 928 -24.34 -12.93 -20.82
CA GLU A 928 -23.97 -11.54 -21.15
C GLU A 928 -24.65 -10.40 -20.34
N THR A 929 -24.23 -9.17 -20.68
CA THR A 929 -24.22 -7.90 -19.94
C THR A 929 -25.47 -6.99 -19.98
N ASP A 930 -25.43 -5.96 -19.12
CA ASP A 930 -26.08 -4.63 -19.15
C ASP A 930 -27.23 -4.17 -18.20
N ARG A 931 -26.94 -3.00 -17.59
CA ARG A 931 -27.66 -2.07 -16.66
C ARG A 931 -27.64 -2.36 -15.14
N ASN A 932 -26.92 -1.47 -14.42
CA ASN A 932 -26.61 -1.48 -12.98
C ASN A 932 -27.16 -0.22 -12.28
N ARG A 933 -27.58 -0.29 -11.00
CA ARG A 933 -27.52 0.90 -10.10
C ARG A 933 -27.66 0.76 -8.57
N LEU A 934 -27.80 -0.40 -7.90
CA LEU A 934 -27.94 -0.40 -6.42
C LEU A 934 -26.94 -1.23 -5.58
N CYS A 935 -26.46 -2.40 -6.02
CA CYS A 935 -25.62 -3.29 -5.19
C CYS A 935 -24.16 -2.83 -4.97
N ARG A 936 -23.63 -1.94 -5.81
CA ARG A 936 -22.21 -1.49 -5.76
C ARG A 936 -21.84 -0.79 -4.45
N ARG A 937 -22.80 -0.18 -3.74
CA ARG A 937 -22.50 0.63 -2.55
C ARG A 937 -22.13 -0.20 -1.32
N ASP A 938 -22.75 -1.37 -1.17
CA ASP A 938 -22.69 -2.13 0.08
C ASP A 938 -21.81 -3.40 -0.03
N VAL A 939 -21.65 -3.98 -1.23
CA VAL A 939 -20.85 -5.21 -1.46
C VAL A 939 -19.78 -5.03 -2.56
N GLY A 940 -19.69 -3.85 -3.18
CA GLY A 940 -18.72 -3.58 -4.25
C GLY A 940 -19.05 -4.23 -5.61
N MET A 941 -20.06 -5.09 -5.70
CA MET A 941 -20.48 -5.79 -6.93
C MET A 941 -21.75 -5.17 -7.54
N GLY A 942 -21.88 -5.20 -8.87
CA GLY A 942 -23.13 -4.84 -9.56
C GLY A 942 -24.23 -5.89 -9.39
N ASP A 943 -25.50 -5.53 -9.62
CA ASP A 943 -26.65 -6.43 -9.40
C ASP A 943 -26.53 -7.72 -10.25
N LYS A 944 -26.07 -7.62 -11.50
CA LYS A 944 -25.82 -8.79 -12.37
C LYS A 944 -24.64 -9.65 -11.89
N ALA A 945 -23.54 -9.03 -11.49
CA ALA A 945 -22.37 -9.73 -10.95
C ALA A 945 -22.75 -10.48 -9.66
N MET A 946 -23.62 -9.90 -8.83
CA MET A 946 -24.17 -10.54 -7.65
C MET A 946 -25.09 -11.72 -7.99
N THR A 947 -25.97 -11.60 -8.99
CA THR A 947 -26.81 -12.72 -9.44
C THR A 947 -25.97 -13.87 -10.00
N SER A 948 -24.96 -13.56 -10.83
CA SER A 948 -24.01 -14.55 -11.35
C SER A 948 -23.21 -15.21 -10.23
N PHE A 949 -22.70 -14.44 -9.28
CA PHE A 949 -22.01 -14.94 -8.09
C PHE A 949 -22.88 -15.88 -7.27
N LEU A 950 -24.15 -15.53 -7.01
CA LEU A 950 -25.07 -16.41 -6.28
C LEU A 950 -25.34 -17.71 -7.04
N GLY A 951 -25.49 -17.65 -8.37
CA GLY A 951 -25.61 -18.85 -9.22
C GLY A 951 -24.36 -19.74 -9.14
N SER A 952 -23.18 -19.12 -9.20
CA SER A 952 -21.89 -19.78 -8.98
C SER A 952 -21.78 -20.41 -7.59
N CYS A 953 -22.23 -19.73 -6.53
CA CYS A 953 -22.26 -20.31 -5.19
C CYS A 953 -23.16 -21.55 -5.11
N VAL A 954 -24.33 -21.53 -5.76
CA VAL A 954 -25.23 -22.69 -5.80
C VAL A 954 -24.54 -23.88 -6.46
N GLN A 955 -23.93 -23.67 -7.63
CA GLN A 955 -23.19 -24.72 -8.34
C GLN A 955 -22.04 -25.28 -7.49
N LEU A 956 -21.21 -24.42 -6.90
CA LEU A 956 -20.11 -24.86 -6.04
C LEU A 956 -20.61 -25.68 -4.85
N LEU A 957 -21.69 -25.26 -4.19
CA LEU A 957 -22.26 -25.97 -3.05
C LEU A 957 -22.87 -27.31 -3.46
N GLN A 958 -23.45 -27.42 -4.65
CA GLN A 958 -23.92 -28.69 -5.23
C GLN A 958 -22.74 -29.63 -5.50
N ILE A 959 -21.68 -29.14 -6.14
CA ILE A 959 -20.45 -29.92 -6.39
C ILE A 959 -19.84 -30.42 -5.07
N LEU A 960 -19.82 -29.60 -4.02
CA LEU A 960 -19.33 -30.02 -2.70
C LEU A 960 -20.20 -31.12 -2.08
N MET A 961 -21.52 -31.07 -2.27
CA MET A 961 -22.44 -32.12 -1.79
C MET A 961 -22.29 -33.42 -2.58
N GLU A 962 -22.06 -33.34 -3.90
CA GLU A 962 -21.80 -34.49 -4.76
C GLU A 962 -20.45 -35.14 -4.44
N ALA A 963 -19.40 -34.32 -4.29
CA ALA A 963 -18.06 -34.81 -3.93
C ALA A 963 -18.06 -35.56 -2.59
N ASP A 964 -18.76 -35.05 -1.56
CA ASP A 964 -18.88 -35.70 -0.25
C ASP A 964 -19.52 -37.09 -0.34
N SER A 965 -20.45 -37.31 -1.28
CA SER A 965 -21.07 -38.62 -1.48
C SER A 965 -20.14 -39.70 -2.04
N GLY A 966 -19.00 -39.31 -2.64
CA GLY A 966 -17.98 -40.22 -3.19
C GLY A 966 -16.75 -40.43 -2.29
N VAL A 967 -16.61 -39.70 -1.17
CA VAL A 967 -15.41 -39.74 -0.30
C VAL A 967 -15.24 -41.08 0.41
N GLU A 968 -16.31 -41.84 0.67
CA GLU A 968 -16.21 -43.15 1.33
C GLU A 968 -15.62 -44.26 0.44
N GLU A 969 -15.52 -44.05 -0.89
CA GLU A 969 -15.12 -45.09 -1.85
C GLU A 969 -13.68 -44.95 -2.39
N VAL A 970 -13.00 -43.81 -2.19
CA VAL A 970 -11.69 -43.50 -2.81
C VAL A 970 -10.59 -43.25 -1.76
N PRO A 971 -9.44 -43.96 -1.81
CA PRO A 971 -8.31 -43.70 -0.92
C PRO A 971 -7.68 -42.33 -1.20
N PRO A 972 -7.05 -41.67 -0.21
CA PRO A 972 -6.41 -40.37 -0.41
C PRO A 972 -5.30 -40.46 -1.47
N PRO A 973 -5.19 -39.47 -2.38
CA PRO A 973 -4.16 -39.48 -3.43
C PRO A 973 -2.75 -39.39 -2.84
N GLU A 974 -1.82 -40.17 -3.41
CA GLU A 974 -0.39 -40.05 -3.10
C GLU A 974 0.21 -38.85 -3.85
N LEU A 975 0.78 -37.90 -3.10
CA LEU A 975 1.41 -36.70 -3.66
C LEU A 975 2.89 -36.97 -3.96
N CYS A 976 3.20 -37.31 -5.21
CA CYS A 976 4.56 -37.51 -5.70
C CYS A 976 5.23 -36.18 -6.10
N VAL A 977 6.57 -36.19 -6.14
CA VAL A 977 7.40 -35.09 -6.65
C VAL A 977 8.46 -35.73 -7.54
N GLU A 978 8.87 -35.03 -8.59
CA GLU A 978 9.92 -35.48 -9.49
C GLU A 978 11.22 -35.77 -8.72
N GLU A 979 11.92 -36.86 -9.08
CA GLU A 979 13.13 -37.35 -8.38
C GLU A 979 14.19 -36.26 -8.18
N VAL A 980 14.38 -35.42 -9.22
CA VAL A 980 15.34 -34.30 -9.26
C VAL A 980 14.94 -33.16 -8.30
N TRP A 981 13.67 -33.11 -7.87
CA TRP A 981 13.06 -32.07 -7.04
C TRP A 981 12.62 -32.56 -5.65
N CYS A 982 12.95 -33.80 -5.27
CA CYS A 982 12.60 -34.41 -3.97
C CYS A 982 13.06 -33.61 -2.72
N GLY A 983 14.04 -32.71 -2.86
CA GLY A 983 14.53 -31.83 -1.80
C GLY A 983 13.78 -30.51 -1.64
N ALA A 984 12.62 -30.32 -2.30
CA ALA A 984 11.81 -29.11 -2.18
C ALA A 984 11.20 -28.98 -0.78
N GLU A 985 11.66 -28.01 0.00
CA GLU A 985 11.19 -27.68 1.34
C GLU A 985 10.54 -26.29 1.31
N GLY A 986 9.23 -26.25 1.53
CA GLY A 986 8.46 -25.01 1.43
C GLY A 986 7.10 -25.12 2.10
N PRO A 987 6.21 -24.13 1.90
CA PRO A 987 4.85 -24.20 2.41
C PRO A 987 4.13 -25.41 1.81
N ALA A 988 3.22 -26.00 2.59
CA ALA A 988 2.37 -27.08 2.12
C ALA A 988 1.60 -26.62 0.86
N SER A 989 1.63 -27.46 -0.16
CA SER A 989 0.85 -27.30 -1.39
C SER A 989 -0.64 -27.28 -1.09
N ILE A 990 -1.45 -26.80 -2.05
CA ILE A 990 -2.91 -26.79 -1.91
C ILE A 990 -3.44 -28.20 -1.69
N ALA A 991 -2.86 -29.20 -2.34
CA ALA A 991 -3.24 -30.60 -2.16
C ALA A 991 -2.88 -31.15 -0.77
N GLU A 992 -1.70 -30.83 -0.24
CA GLU A 992 -1.32 -31.20 1.13
C GLU A 992 -2.25 -30.54 2.16
N LEU A 993 -2.53 -29.24 1.99
CA LEU A 993 -3.46 -28.52 2.85
C LEU A 993 -4.89 -29.07 2.75
N ALA A 994 -5.31 -29.54 1.57
CA ALA A 994 -6.60 -30.16 1.35
C ALA A 994 -6.71 -31.52 2.05
N LEU A 995 -5.66 -32.35 2.01
CA LEU A 995 -5.60 -33.62 2.74
C LEU A 995 -5.66 -33.44 4.27
N GLU A 996 -5.22 -32.29 4.78
CA GLU A 996 -5.32 -31.93 6.20
C GLU A 996 -6.71 -31.40 6.61
N GLN A 997 -7.58 -31.05 5.65
CA GLN A 997 -8.90 -30.53 5.96
C GLN A 997 -9.84 -31.65 6.44
N ARG A 998 -10.78 -31.27 7.32
CA ARG A 998 -11.87 -32.16 7.72
C ARG A 998 -12.88 -32.28 6.58
N GLY A 999 -13.50 -33.45 6.47
CA GLY A 999 -14.61 -33.69 5.55
C GLY A 999 -15.72 -32.66 5.69
N VAL A 1000 -16.46 -32.48 4.60
CA VAL A 1000 -17.49 -31.46 4.49
C VAL A 1000 -18.63 -31.78 5.46
N HIS A 1001 -19.11 -30.78 6.21
CA HIS A 1001 -20.29 -30.96 7.05
C HIS A 1001 -21.55 -30.88 6.18
N TYR A 1002 -21.95 -32.01 5.58
CA TYR A 1002 -23.05 -32.09 4.61
C TYR A 1002 -24.32 -31.31 5.00
N PRO A 1003 -24.87 -31.42 6.24
CA PRO A 1003 -26.05 -30.65 6.62
C PRO A 1003 -25.86 -29.12 6.58
N LEU A 1004 -24.63 -28.65 6.84
CA LEU A 1004 -24.31 -27.22 6.83
C LEU A 1004 -24.19 -26.71 5.39
N VAL A 1005 -23.54 -27.49 4.52
CA VAL A 1005 -23.47 -27.19 3.08
C VAL A 1005 -24.85 -27.22 2.45
N GLN A 1006 -25.70 -28.18 2.82
CA GLN A 1006 -27.10 -28.24 2.38
C GLN A 1006 -27.89 -26.99 2.82
N HIS A 1007 -27.69 -26.49 4.06
CA HIS A 1007 -28.31 -25.25 4.51
C HIS A 1007 -27.80 -24.01 3.75
N HIS A 1008 -26.50 -23.94 3.46
CA HIS A 1008 -25.94 -22.86 2.65
C HIS A 1008 -26.41 -22.91 1.20
N CYS A 1009 -26.53 -24.12 0.62
CA CYS A 1009 -27.07 -24.34 -0.71
C CYS A 1009 -28.52 -23.87 -0.78
N LEU A 1010 -29.34 -24.26 0.19
CA LEU A 1010 -30.72 -23.77 0.34
C LEU A 1010 -30.79 -22.24 0.40
N LEU A 1011 -29.96 -21.60 1.22
CA LEU A 1011 -29.93 -20.13 1.32
C LEU A 1011 -29.48 -19.47 0.01
N ALA A 1012 -28.42 -19.97 -0.61
CA ALA A 1012 -27.89 -19.45 -1.87
C ALA A 1012 -28.91 -19.59 -3.00
N SER A 1013 -29.58 -20.73 -3.13
CA SER A 1013 -30.62 -20.97 -4.15
C SER A 1013 -31.83 -20.06 -3.95
N LEU A 1014 -32.23 -19.81 -2.70
CA LEU A 1014 -33.28 -18.83 -2.41
C LEU A 1014 -32.83 -17.42 -2.79
N LEU A 1015 -31.63 -16.99 -2.43
CA LEU A 1015 -31.10 -15.66 -2.79
C LEU A 1015 -30.95 -15.48 -4.31
N TYR A 1016 -30.46 -16.52 -5.00
CA TYR A 1016 -30.32 -16.55 -6.45
C TYR A 1016 -31.68 -16.41 -7.13
N ALA A 1017 -32.70 -17.14 -6.68
CA ALA A 1017 -34.07 -16.99 -7.16
C ALA A 1017 -34.64 -15.58 -6.90
N ALA A 1018 -34.36 -15.00 -5.73
CA ALA A 1018 -34.83 -13.66 -5.38
C ALA A 1018 -34.24 -12.61 -6.31
N MET A 1019 -32.94 -12.70 -6.59
CA MET A 1019 -32.26 -11.77 -7.49
C MET A 1019 -32.70 -11.98 -8.95
N THR A 1020 -32.81 -13.24 -9.40
CA THR A 1020 -33.19 -13.58 -10.78
C THR A 1020 -34.59 -13.06 -11.14
N PHE A 1021 -35.57 -13.23 -10.25
CA PHE A 1021 -36.95 -12.79 -10.45
C PHE A 1021 -37.31 -11.48 -9.73
N SER A 1022 -36.29 -10.74 -9.22
CA SER A 1022 -36.48 -9.46 -8.52
C SER A 1022 -37.49 -9.50 -7.36
N LEU A 1023 -37.51 -10.59 -6.60
CA LEU A 1023 -38.44 -10.82 -5.49
C LEU A 1023 -38.02 -10.03 -4.25
N ARG A 1024 -38.92 -9.20 -3.71
CA ARG A 1024 -38.69 -8.46 -2.44
C ARG A 1024 -38.85 -9.36 -1.23
N VAL A 1025 -37.74 -9.90 -0.71
CA VAL A 1025 -37.77 -10.88 0.39
C VAL A 1025 -36.68 -10.60 1.42
N LYS A 1026 -37.00 -10.86 2.70
CA LYS A 1026 -36.02 -10.87 3.80
C LYS A 1026 -35.50 -12.30 3.97
N PRO A 1027 -34.30 -12.65 3.48
CA PRO A 1027 -33.86 -14.05 3.36
C PRO A 1027 -33.86 -14.78 4.71
N LEU A 1028 -33.41 -14.10 5.77
CA LEU A 1028 -33.36 -14.64 7.13
C LEU A 1028 -34.74 -14.95 7.73
N SER A 1029 -35.82 -14.33 7.23
CA SER A 1029 -37.19 -14.63 7.69
C SER A 1029 -37.68 -16.02 7.26
N LEU A 1030 -36.98 -16.67 6.33
CA LEU A 1030 -37.25 -18.05 5.90
C LEU A 1030 -36.60 -19.10 6.84
N PHE A 1031 -35.67 -18.67 7.72
CA PHE A 1031 -34.83 -19.53 8.56
C PHE A 1031 -35.02 -19.34 10.08
N ASP A 1032 -36.00 -18.54 10.54
CA ASP A 1032 -36.13 -18.19 11.97
C ASP A 1032 -36.36 -19.43 12.85
N SER A 1033 -35.48 -19.60 13.84
CA SER A 1033 -35.42 -20.72 14.79
C SER A 1033 -36.01 -20.40 16.16
N LYS A 1034 -36.55 -19.18 16.38
CA LYS A 1034 -37.29 -18.87 17.62
C LYS A 1034 -38.74 -19.36 17.54
N VAL A 1035 -38.93 -20.56 18.07
CA VAL A 1035 -40.17 -21.20 18.52
C VAL A 1035 -41.30 -20.22 18.89
N ARG A 1036 -42.35 -20.13 18.05
CA ARG A 1036 -43.81 -19.96 18.35
C ARG A 1036 -44.58 -19.31 17.19
N SER A 1037 -44.86 -20.06 16.13
CA SER A 1037 -46.10 -20.02 15.31
C SER A 1037 -45.88 -20.84 14.04
N GLY A 1038 -46.21 -22.14 14.08
CA GLY A 1038 -46.00 -23.07 12.97
C GLY A 1038 -46.78 -22.75 11.68
N MET A 1039 -47.71 -21.80 11.71
CA MET A 1039 -48.52 -21.42 10.54
C MET A 1039 -47.98 -20.21 9.78
N HIS A 1040 -47.39 -19.21 10.44
CA HIS A 1040 -46.94 -18.01 9.73
C HIS A 1040 -45.67 -18.27 8.90
N VAL A 1041 -44.70 -19.01 9.45
CA VAL A 1041 -43.42 -19.31 8.77
C VAL A 1041 -43.62 -20.23 7.55
N SER A 1042 -44.47 -21.26 7.66
CA SER A 1042 -44.83 -22.13 6.53
C SER A 1042 -45.54 -21.35 5.42
N THR A 1043 -46.41 -20.39 5.78
CA THR A 1043 -47.09 -19.52 4.81
C THR A 1043 -46.10 -18.60 4.06
N PHE A 1044 -45.06 -18.07 4.72
CA PHE A 1044 -44.03 -17.26 4.06
C PHE A 1044 -43.16 -18.08 3.10
N LYS A 1045 -42.75 -19.29 3.51
CA LYS A 1045 -41.99 -20.24 2.68
C LYS A 1045 -42.76 -20.66 1.42
N LEU A 1046 -44.03 -21.03 1.59
CA LEU A 1046 -44.91 -21.37 0.48
C LEU A 1046 -45.09 -20.18 -0.47
N ARG A 1047 -45.46 -19.00 0.03
CA ARG A 1047 -45.64 -17.79 -0.80
C ARG A 1047 -44.38 -17.40 -1.57
N TYR A 1048 -43.21 -17.68 -1.02
CA TYR A 1048 -41.93 -17.43 -1.70
C TYR A 1048 -41.79 -18.31 -2.95
N LEU A 1049 -41.93 -19.64 -2.80
CA LEU A 1049 -41.78 -20.59 -3.89
C LEU A 1049 -42.85 -20.39 -4.98
N LEU A 1050 -44.09 -20.08 -4.59
CA LEU A 1050 -45.15 -19.75 -5.56
C LEU A 1050 -44.80 -18.52 -6.41
N ARG A 1051 -44.12 -17.52 -5.83
CA ARG A 1051 -43.64 -16.33 -6.56
C ARG A 1051 -42.47 -16.64 -7.50
N VAL A 1052 -41.62 -17.61 -7.16
CA VAL A 1052 -40.55 -18.07 -8.07
C VAL A 1052 -41.15 -18.77 -9.28
N LEU A 1053 -42.06 -19.73 -9.08
CA LEU A 1053 -42.77 -20.40 -10.17
C LEU A 1053 -43.54 -19.41 -11.06
N THR A 1054 -44.21 -18.46 -10.43
CA THR A 1054 -44.88 -17.33 -11.09
C THR A 1054 -43.92 -16.54 -11.97
N GLY A 1055 -42.75 -16.13 -11.46
CA GLY A 1055 -41.77 -15.35 -12.20
C GLY A 1055 -41.15 -16.13 -13.36
N TRP A 1056 -40.93 -17.44 -13.19
CA TRP A 1056 -40.47 -18.33 -14.26
C TRP A 1056 -41.49 -18.45 -15.39
N VAL A 1057 -42.78 -18.68 -15.09
CA VAL A 1057 -43.85 -18.75 -16.10
C VAL A 1057 -43.94 -17.45 -16.91
N GLN A 1058 -43.68 -16.28 -16.29
CA GLN A 1058 -43.64 -14.99 -17.02
C GLN A 1058 -42.43 -14.91 -17.95
N ALA A 1059 -41.27 -15.38 -17.51
CA ALA A 1059 -40.03 -15.26 -18.28
C ALA A 1059 -40.04 -16.08 -19.58
N ILE A 1060 -40.74 -17.21 -19.61
CA ILE A 1060 -40.77 -18.14 -20.75
C ILE A 1060 -41.67 -17.70 -21.93
N ASP A 1061 -42.43 -16.61 -21.81
CA ASP A 1061 -43.48 -16.21 -22.79
C ASP A 1061 -43.23 -14.86 -23.52
N ASP A 1062 -42.04 -14.28 -23.42
CA ASP A 1062 -41.71 -12.96 -24.00
C ASP A 1062 -41.70 -12.87 -25.56
N ASN A 1063 -42.18 -13.88 -26.31
CA ASN A 1063 -42.16 -13.84 -27.78
C ASN A 1063 -43.46 -14.35 -28.42
N PRO A 1064 -44.50 -13.51 -28.55
CA PRO A 1064 -45.81 -13.90 -29.09
C PRO A 1064 -45.83 -14.18 -30.61
N SER A 1065 -44.73 -13.93 -31.34
CA SER A 1065 -44.70 -13.98 -32.80
C SER A 1065 -44.32 -15.33 -33.44
N SER A 1066 -44.10 -16.40 -32.67
CA SER A 1066 -43.65 -17.70 -33.21
C SER A 1066 -44.51 -18.91 -32.85
N ALA A 1067 -45.68 -18.73 -32.23
CA ALA A 1067 -46.51 -19.83 -31.71
C ALA A 1067 -47.41 -20.53 -32.76
N THR A 1068 -47.07 -20.52 -34.04
CA THR A 1068 -47.86 -21.19 -35.11
C THR A 1068 -47.12 -22.33 -35.82
N GLY A 1069 -46.26 -23.08 -35.13
CA GLY A 1069 -45.62 -24.28 -35.68
C GLY A 1069 -45.47 -25.42 -34.65
N PRO A 1070 -45.57 -26.70 -35.06
CA PRO A 1070 -45.34 -27.83 -34.18
C PRO A 1070 -43.83 -28.00 -33.97
N GLY A 1071 -43.34 -27.49 -32.84
CA GLY A 1071 -41.94 -27.54 -32.45
C GLY A 1071 -41.55 -26.28 -31.71
N SER A 1072 -41.92 -26.17 -30.43
CA SER A 1072 -41.38 -25.13 -29.55
C SER A 1072 -39.85 -25.30 -29.48
N PRO A 1073 -39.05 -24.23 -29.62
CA PRO A 1073 -37.62 -24.32 -29.39
C PRO A 1073 -37.36 -24.85 -27.97
N PRO A 1074 -36.34 -25.70 -27.75
CA PRO A 1074 -35.96 -26.14 -26.42
C PRO A 1074 -35.66 -24.91 -25.55
N LEU A 1075 -36.10 -24.96 -24.30
CA LEU A 1075 -35.83 -23.90 -23.34
C LEU A 1075 -34.31 -23.79 -23.13
N PRO A 1076 -33.78 -22.57 -22.89
CA PRO A 1076 -32.36 -22.39 -22.61
C PRO A 1076 -31.97 -23.15 -21.33
N SER A 1077 -30.73 -23.62 -21.24
CA SER A 1077 -30.23 -24.35 -20.06
C SER A 1077 -29.93 -23.45 -18.85
N THR A 1078 -29.89 -22.12 -19.03
CA THR A 1078 -29.51 -21.15 -18.01
C THR A 1078 -30.38 -19.88 -18.03
N GLY A 1079 -30.33 -19.12 -16.93
CA GLY A 1079 -31.05 -17.84 -16.78
C GLY A 1079 -32.51 -17.99 -16.34
N PRO A 1080 -33.32 -16.91 -16.41
CA PRO A 1080 -34.70 -16.89 -15.90
C PRO A 1080 -35.67 -17.78 -16.70
N ARG A 1081 -35.28 -18.24 -17.89
CA ARG A 1081 -36.07 -19.12 -18.78
C ARG A 1081 -35.72 -20.61 -18.65
N ALA A 1082 -34.81 -20.97 -17.76
CA ALA A 1082 -34.31 -22.34 -17.67
C ALA A 1082 -35.40 -23.35 -17.27
N ASP A 1083 -35.42 -24.53 -17.86
CA ASP A 1083 -36.46 -25.54 -17.64
C ASP A 1083 -36.39 -26.23 -16.26
N TRP A 1084 -35.26 -26.15 -15.57
CA TRP A 1084 -35.04 -26.78 -14.26
C TRP A 1084 -35.66 -26.01 -13.07
N TRP A 1085 -36.13 -24.77 -13.24
CA TRP A 1085 -36.69 -23.94 -12.16
C TRP A 1085 -37.86 -24.60 -11.38
N PRO A 1086 -38.83 -25.26 -12.03
CA PRO A 1086 -39.87 -26.03 -11.34
C PRO A 1086 -39.33 -27.13 -10.45
N SER A 1087 -38.39 -27.94 -10.97
CA SER A 1087 -37.74 -29.02 -10.21
C SER A 1087 -37.00 -28.49 -9.00
N MET A 1088 -36.26 -27.38 -9.16
CA MET A 1088 -35.61 -26.73 -8.03
C MET A 1088 -36.62 -26.22 -6.98
N CYS A 1089 -37.78 -25.68 -7.38
CA CYS A 1089 -38.82 -25.28 -6.42
C CYS A 1089 -39.39 -26.45 -5.63
N LEU A 1090 -39.50 -27.64 -6.23
CA LEU A 1090 -39.93 -28.86 -5.56
C LEU A 1090 -38.87 -29.38 -4.58
N GLU A 1091 -37.60 -29.36 -4.96
CA GLU A 1091 -36.47 -29.70 -4.08
C GLU A 1091 -36.36 -28.74 -2.89
N LEU A 1092 -36.41 -27.43 -3.13
CA LEU A 1092 -36.45 -26.45 -2.05
C LEU A 1092 -37.71 -26.59 -1.20
N GLY A 1093 -38.84 -26.95 -1.82
CA GLY A 1093 -40.10 -27.23 -1.14
C GLY A 1093 -39.98 -28.38 -0.14
N SER A 1094 -39.35 -29.49 -0.53
CA SER A 1094 -39.12 -30.64 0.34
C SER A 1094 -38.21 -30.27 1.53
N LEU A 1095 -37.10 -29.55 1.28
CA LEU A 1095 -36.18 -29.06 2.32
C LEU A 1095 -36.85 -28.04 3.27
N LEU A 1096 -37.79 -27.25 2.77
CA LEU A 1096 -38.54 -26.26 3.56
C LEU A 1096 -39.80 -26.81 4.23
N GLN A 1097 -40.11 -28.10 4.04
CA GLN A 1097 -41.32 -28.78 4.52
C GLN A 1097 -42.62 -28.19 3.95
N VAL A 1098 -42.61 -27.80 2.68
CA VAL A 1098 -43.78 -27.36 1.92
C VAL A 1098 -44.35 -28.56 1.14
N ASN A 1099 -45.66 -28.73 1.13
CA ASN A 1099 -46.30 -29.80 0.36
C ASN A 1099 -46.05 -29.58 -1.15
N PRO A 1100 -45.36 -30.51 -1.85
CA PRO A 1100 -45.02 -30.37 -3.27
C PRO A 1100 -46.27 -30.28 -4.17
N ASP A 1101 -47.38 -30.91 -3.78
CA ASP A 1101 -48.62 -30.90 -4.56
C ASP A 1101 -49.23 -29.50 -4.69
N ILE A 1102 -49.07 -28.64 -3.68
CA ILE A 1102 -49.51 -27.23 -3.73
C ILE A 1102 -48.71 -26.46 -4.78
N LEU A 1103 -47.40 -26.74 -4.90
CA LEU A 1103 -46.52 -26.10 -5.89
C LEU A 1103 -46.86 -26.57 -7.31
N ARG A 1104 -47.14 -27.87 -7.50
CA ARG A 1104 -47.55 -28.44 -8.79
C ARG A 1104 -48.89 -27.86 -9.25
N ARG A 1105 -49.89 -27.78 -8.39
CA ARG A 1105 -51.19 -27.16 -8.71
C ARG A 1105 -51.06 -25.70 -9.10
N HIS A 1106 -50.26 -24.93 -8.36
CA HIS A 1106 -49.99 -23.53 -8.69
C HIS A 1106 -49.29 -23.39 -10.05
N LEU A 1107 -48.30 -24.24 -10.35
CA LEU A 1107 -47.62 -24.26 -11.64
C LEU A 1107 -48.59 -24.49 -12.80
N VAL A 1108 -49.47 -25.50 -12.68
CA VAL A 1108 -50.51 -25.80 -13.68
C VAL A 1108 -51.44 -24.61 -13.89
N CYS A 1109 -51.93 -24.00 -12.80
CA CYS A 1109 -52.80 -22.82 -12.85
C CYS A 1109 -52.12 -21.62 -13.53
N GLU A 1110 -50.84 -21.38 -13.24
CA GLU A 1110 -50.08 -20.28 -13.85
C GLU A 1110 -49.81 -20.51 -15.33
N LEU A 1111 -49.48 -21.73 -15.74
CA LEU A 1111 -49.29 -22.08 -17.15
C LEU A 1111 -50.59 -21.88 -17.94
N TYR A 1112 -51.75 -22.28 -17.39
CA TYR A 1112 -53.04 -21.94 -17.99
C TYR A 1112 -53.32 -20.43 -17.92
N SER A 1113 -53.04 -19.72 -16.83
CA SER A 1113 -53.22 -18.25 -16.79
C SER A 1113 -52.41 -17.51 -17.87
N GLN A 1114 -51.25 -18.06 -18.24
CA GLN A 1114 -50.37 -17.54 -19.31
C GLN A 1114 -50.74 -18.02 -20.72
N GLY A 1115 -51.64 -18.99 -20.89
CA GLY A 1115 -52.01 -19.54 -22.21
C GLY A 1115 -51.11 -20.67 -22.73
N LEU A 1116 -50.26 -21.26 -21.87
CA LEU A 1116 -49.34 -22.35 -22.20
C LEU A 1116 -49.98 -23.73 -21.95
N ASP A 1117 -51.17 -23.94 -22.53
CA ASP A 1117 -52.08 -25.05 -22.19
C ASP A 1117 -51.47 -26.45 -22.37
N LEU A 1118 -50.67 -26.67 -23.43
CA LEU A 1118 -50.02 -27.97 -23.67
C LEU A 1118 -49.03 -28.33 -22.54
N ARG A 1119 -48.25 -27.35 -22.06
CA ARG A 1119 -47.31 -27.56 -20.95
C ARG A 1119 -48.04 -27.69 -19.62
N ALA A 1120 -49.17 -27.01 -19.47
CA ALA A 1120 -50.03 -27.15 -18.30
C ALA A 1120 -50.62 -28.57 -18.23
N GLU A 1121 -51.04 -29.14 -19.36
CA GLU A 1121 -51.54 -30.53 -19.44
C GLU A 1121 -50.46 -31.55 -19.07
N GLU A 1122 -49.22 -31.35 -19.50
CA GLU A 1122 -48.09 -32.22 -19.11
C GLU A 1122 -47.82 -32.14 -17.60
N ALA A 1123 -47.72 -30.93 -17.05
CA ALA A 1123 -47.48 -30.72 -15.61
C ALA A 1123 -48.63 -31.23 -14.74
N MET A 1124 -49.85 -31.24 -15.26
CA MET A 1124 -51.05 -31.72 -14.58
C MET A 1124 -51.03 -33.23 -14.29
N LEU A 1125 -50.26 -34.01 -15.06
CA LEU A 1125 -50.11 -35.45 -14.85
C LEU A 1125 -49.46 -35.77 -13.49
N GLU A 1126 -48.67 -34.85 -12.94
CA GLU A 1126 -47.96 -35.02 -11.67
C GLU A 1126 -48.75 -34.52 -10.44
N VAL A 1127 -49.97 -34.02 -10.62
CA VAL A 1127 -50.81 -33.50 -9.52
C VAL A 1127 -51.56 -34.64 -8.83
N GLU A 1128 -51.49 -34.66 -7.49
CA GLU A 1128 -52.14 -35.66 -6.64
C GLU A 1128 -53.59 -35.25 -6.32
N ASP A 1129 -53.80 -33.99 -5.88
CA ASP A 1129 -55.10 -33.45 -5.47
C ASP A 1129 -55.87 -32.86 -6.66
N LYS A 1130 -56.49 -33.77 -7.43
CA LYS A 1130 -57.25 -33.46 -8.64
C LYS A 1130 -58.53 -32.67 -8.38
N ASP A 1131 -59.18 -32.87 -7.25
CA ASP A 1131 -60.45 -32.21 -6.91
C ASP A 1131 -60.26 -30.70 -6.70
N VAL A 1132 -59.21 -30.32 -5.96
CA VAL A 1132 -58.90 -28.90 -5.73
C VAL A 1132 -58.32 -28.27 -6.99
N LEU A 1133 -57.48 -28.98 -7.76
CA LEU A 1133 -57.02 -28.48 -9.06
C LEU A 1133 -58.19 -28.20 -9.99
N GLY A 1134 -59.13 -29.14 -10.12
CA GLY A 1134 -60.31 -28.99 -10.97
C GLY A 1134 -61.15 -27.77 -10.59
N SER A 1135 -61.29 -27.50 -9.28
CA SER A 1135 -61.96 -26.29 -8.79
C SER A 1135 -61.20 -25.00 -9.15
N GLN A 1136 -59.87 -25.00 -9.11
CA GLN A 1136 -59.03 -23.85 -9.49
C GLN A 1136 -59.05 -23.61 -11.00
N LEU A 1137 -58.98 -24.67 -11.80
CA LEU A 1137 -59.08 -24.60 -13.27
C LEU A 1137 -60.47 -24.11 -13.71
N LEU A 1138 -61.53 -24.41 -12.93
CA LEU A 1138 -62.88 -23.93 -13.24
C LEU A 1138 -62.94 -22.40 -13.20
N VAL A 1139 -62.33 -21.81 -12.17
CA VAL A 1139 -62.22 -20.35 -12.04
C VAL A 1139 -61.44 -19.76 -13.21
N LEU A 1140 -60.27 -20.31 -13.56
CA LEU A 1140 -59.46 -19.85 -14.70
C LEU A 1140 -60.23 -19.94 -16.03
N THR A 1141 -60.99 -21.01 -16.22
CA THR A 1141 -61.77 -21.18 -17.45
C THR A 1141 -62.95 -20.21 -17.50
N GLY A 1142 -63.59 -19.95 -16.37
CA GLY A 1142 -64.60 -18.91 -16.22
C GLY A 1142 -64.05 -17.51 -16.51
N GLN A 1143 -62.84 -17.21 -16.04
CA GLN A 1143 -62.14 -15.94 -16.32
C GLN A 1143 -61.84 -15.78 -17.83
N ARG A 1144 -61.35 -16.85 -18.49
CA ARG A 1144 -61.05 -16.83 -19.95
C ARG A 1144 -62.31 -16.57 -20.76
N LEU A 1145 -63.41 -17.24 -20.42
CA LEU A 1145 -64.70 -17.05 -21.08
C LEU A 1145 -65.34 -15.70 -20.77
N SER A 1146 -65.23 -15.22 -19.53
CA SER A 1146 -65.68 -13.87 -19.15
C SER A 1146 -64.94 -12.79 -19.94
N TYR A 1147 -63.64 -12.96 -20.19
CA TYR A 1147 -62.92 -12.04 -21.08
C TYR A 1147 -63.45 -12.10 -22.52
N SER A 1148 -63.53 -13.31 -23.09
CA SER A 1148 -63.97 -13.53 -24.48
C SER A 1148 -65.38 -12.98 -24.74
N LEU A 1149 -66.30 -13.18 -23.79
CA LEU A 1149 -67.72 -12.81 -23.92
C LEU A 1149 -68.03 -11.36 -23.52
N LEU A 1150 -67.35 -10.80 -22.51
CA LEU A 1150 -67.74 -9.51 -21.90
C LEU A 1150 -66.72 -8.39 -22.13
N HIS A 1151 -65.46 -8.70 -22.45
CA HIS A 1151 -64.36 -7.73 -22.47
C HIS A 1151 -63.58 -7.65 -23.80
N SER A 1152 -63.83 -8.55 -24.76
CA SER A 1152 -63.27 -8.50 -26.10
C SER A 1152 -63.69 -7.22 -26.86
N GLN A 1153 -62.74 -6.57 -27.55
CA GLN A 1153 -63.00 -5.35 -28.34
C GLN A 1153 -63.93 -5.59 -29.54
N SER A 1154 -64.08 -6.84 -29.97
CA SER A 1154 -65.13 -7.26 -30.89
C SER A 1154 -66.30 -7.79 -30.07
N GLN A 1155 -67.21 -6.91 -29.64
CA GLN A 1155 -68.54 -7.33 -29.19
C GLN A 1155 -69.30 -7.89 -30.41
N THR A 1156 -69.03 -9.15 -30.73
CA THR A 1156 -69.72 -9.85 -31.80
C THR A 1156 -71.16 -10.08 -31.34
N GLN A 1157 -72.13 -9.70 -32.17
CA GLN A 1157 -73.56 -9.94 -31.93
C GLN A 1157 -73.86 -11.40 -31.48
N PRO A 1158 -73.17 -12.44 -32.02
CA PRO A 1158 -73.18 -13.81 -31.51
C PRO A 1158 -72.92 -13.97 -30.00
N ALA A 1159 -71.89 -13.34 -29.44
CA ALA A 1159 -71.50 -13.50 -28.04
C ALA A 1159 -72.60 -12.98 -27.07
N MET A 1160 -73.30 -11.92 -27.47
CA MET A 1160 -74.41 -11.34 -26.70
C MET A 1160 -75.71 -12.16 -26.82
N GLU A 1161 -75.98 -12.74 -27.99
CA GLU A 1161 -77.11 -13.67 -28.18
C GLU A 1161 -76.91 -14.96 -27.39
N LEU A 1162 -75.66 -15.44 -27.30
CA LEU A 1162 -75.30 -16.64 -26.56
C LEU A 1162 -75.32 -16.39 -25.03
N LEU A 1163 -74.85 -15.23 -24.55
CA LEU A 1163 -75.01 -14.80 -23.16
C LEU A 1163 -76.48 -14.77 -22.70
N ALA A 1164 -77.41 -14.46 -23.59
CA ALA A 1164 -78.85 -14.48 -23.32
C ALA A 1164 -79.45 -15.91 -23.27
N ARG A 1165 -78.75 -16.90 -23.84
CA ARG A 1165 -79.12 -18.33 -23.85
C ARG A 1165 -78.51 -19.11 -22.68
N LEU A 1166 -77.49 -18.58 -22.02
CA LEU A 1166 -76.87 -19.25 -20.86
C LEU A 1166 -77.83 -19.32 -19.67
N PRO A 1167 -77.75 -20.38 -18.84
CA PRO A 1167 -78.47 -20.44 -17.57
C PRO A 1167 -78.21 -19.20 -16.70
N PRO A 1168 -79.23 -18.64 -16.01
CA PRO A 1168 -79.07 -17.42 -15.20
C PRO A 1168 -77.97 -17.52 -14.13
N THR A 1169 -77.78 -18.73 -13.58
CA THR A 1169 -76.74 -19.06 -12.61
C THR A 1169 -75.34 -18.98 -13.21
N LEU A 1170 -75.14 -19.52 -14.42
CA LEU A 1170 -73.87 -19.46 -15.14
C LEU A 1170 -73.55 -18.03 -15.60
N CYS A 1171 -74.53 -17.29 -16.12
CA CYS A 1171 -74.36 -15.91 -16.55
C CYS A 1171 -73.95 -14.99 -15.38
N THR A 1172 -74.58 -15.17 -14.20
CA THR A 1172 -74.23 -14.41 -12.99
C THR A 1172 -72.82 -14.75 -12.49
N TRP A 1173 -72.46 -16.04 -12.55
CA TRP A 1173 -71.13 -16.50 -12.15
C TRP A 1173 -70.02 -15.99 -13.10
N LEU A 1174 -70.21 -16.04 -14.41
CA LEU A 1174 -69.27 -15.49 -15.40
C LEU A 1174 -69.08 -13.98 -15.23
N LYS A 1175 -70.14 -13.22 -14.97
CA LYS A 1175 -70.05 -11.77 -14.66
C LYS A 1175 -69.29 -11.47 -13.38
N ALA A 1176 -69.22 -12.41 -12.44
CA ALA A 1176 -68.45 -12.30 -11.21
C ALA A 1176 -66.98 -12.73 -11.37
N MET A 1177 -66.62 -13.38 -12.48
CA MET A 1177 -65.24 -13.70 -12.79
C MET A 1177 -64.51 -12.42 -13.24
N ASP A 1178 -63.40 -12.11 -12.58
CA ASP A 1178 -62.53 -11.00 -12.93
C ASP A 1178 -61.43 -11.47 -13.90
N PRO A 1179 -61.47 -11.10 -15.19
CA PRO A 1179 -60.45 -11.53 -16.14
C PRO A 1179 -59.13 -10.76 -16.00
N SER A 1180 -59.06 -9.73 -15.16
CA SER A 1180 -57.81 -9.00 -14.90
C SER A 1180 -56.78 -9.83 -14.11
N GLU A 1181 -57.22 -10.95 -13.52
CA GLU A 1181 -56.34 -11.93 -12.87
C GLU A 1181 -55.63 -12.86 -13.88
N LEU A 1182 -56.09 -12.92 -15.13
CA LEU A 1182 -55.40 -13.67 -16.20
C LEU A 1182 -54.21 -12.89 -16.75
N ARG A 1183 -53.11 -13.59 -16.97
CA ARG A 1183 -51.92 -12.98 -17.59
C ARG A 1183 -52.04 -12.86 -19.09
N CYS A 1184 -52.56 -13.91 -19.73
CA CYS A 1184 -52.96 -13.90 -21.13
C CYS A 1184 -54.50 -14.03 -21.20
N PRO A 1185 -55.24 -12.91 -21.24
CA PRO A 1185 -56.69 -12.97 -21.38
C PRO A 1185 -57.14 -13.34 -22.80
N MET A 1186 -56.30 -13.12 -23.82
CA MET A 1186 -56.57 -13.42 -25.23
C MET A 1186 -56.13 -14.83 -25.62
N VAL A 1187 -56.78 -15.84 -25.04
CA VAL A 1187 -56.55 -17.25 -25.38
C VAL A 1187 -57.61 -17.72 -26.40
N PRO A 1188 -57.24 -18.44 -27.49
CA PRO A 1188 -58.21 -18.97 -28.45
C PRO A 1188 -59.33 -19.78 -27.77
N LEU A 1189 -60.56 -19.63 -28.26
CA LEU A 1189 -61.73 -20.36 -27.73
C LEU A 1189 -61.54 -21.88 -27.83
N SER A 1190 -60.80 -22.37 -28.83
CA SER A 1190 -60.45 -23.80 -28.97
C SER A 1190 -59.58 -24.32 -27.83
N GLN A 1191 -58.66 -23.52 -27.30
CA GLN A 1191 -57.84 -23.86 -26.13
C GLN A 1191 -58.67 -23.80 -24.84
N SER A 1192 -59.57 -22.81 -24.72
CA SER A 1192 -60.53 -22.75 -23.61
C SER A 1192 -61.48 -23.95 -23.61
N SER A 1193 -61.97 -24.38 -24.78
CA SER A 1193 -62.81 -25.57 -24.94
C SER A 1193 -62.08 -26.82 -24.47
N ARG A 1194 -60.82 -26.99 -24.89
CA ARG A 1194 -59.96 -28.10 -24.48
C ARG A 1194 -59.71 -28.13 -22.97
N LEU A 1195 -59.50 -26.97 -22.34
CA LEU A 1195 -59.37 -26.86 -20.88
C LEU A 1195 -60.64 -27.32 -20.16
N VAL A 1196 -61.84 -26.94 -20.62
CA VAL A 1196 -63.09 -27.41 -20.01
C VAL A 1196 -63.27 -28.92 -20.15
N SER A 1197 -62.96 -29.47 -21.33
CA SER A 1197 -63.02 -30.93 -21.54
C SER A 1197 -62.11 -31.66 -20.56
N ARG A 1198 -60.85 -31.20 -20.38
CA ARG A 1198 -59.92 -31.75 -19.38
C ARG A 1198 -60.42 -31.58 -17.95
N LEU A 1199 -61.04 -30.45 -17.65
CA LEU A 1199 -61.58 -30.15 -16.34
C LEU A 1199 -62.70 -31.13 -15.95
N ILE A 1200 -63.56 -31.51 -16.89
CA ILE A 1200 -64.63 -32.51 -16.69
C ILE A 1200 -64.05 -33.92 -16.48
N GLU A 1201 -62.93 -34.25 -17.11
CA GLU A 1201 -62.23 -35.52 -16.90
C GLU A 1201 -61.61 -35.63 -15.48
N ILE A 1202 -61.34 -34.50 -14.83
CA ILE A 1202 -60.61 -34.42 -13.56
C ILE A 1202 -61.55 -34.23 -12.36
N LEU A 1203 -62.65 -33.50 -12.53
CA LEU A 1203 -63.65 -33.28 -11.50
C LEU A 1203 -64.57 -34.51 -11.35
N PRO A 1204 -64.70 -35.09 -10.14
CA PRO A 1204 -65.65 -36.17 -9.91
C PRO A 1204 -67.11 -35.77 -10.20
N GLU A 1205 -67.91 -36.69 -10.75
CA GLU A 1205 -69.33 -36.42 -11.09
C GLU A 1205 -70.17 -36.01 -9.87
N ASN A 1206 -69.78 -36.44 -8.67
CA ASN A 1206 -70.43 -36.10 -7.40
C ASN A 1206 -69.92 -34.77 -6.79
N HIS A 1207 -68.97 -34.08 -7.43
CA HIS A 1207 -68.44 -32.81 -6.96
C HIS A 1207 -69.45 -31.68 -7.15
N GLY A 1208 -69.59 -30.79 -6.15
CA GLY A 1208 -70.59 -29.73 -6.15
C GLY A 1208 -70.47 -28.71 -7.30
N GLN A 1209 -69.31 -28.67 -7.97
CA GLN A 1209 -69.04 -27.80 -9.12
C GLN A 1209 -69.11 -28.51 -10.48
N TYR A 1210 -69.33 -29.83 -10.51
CA TYR A 1210 -69.36 -30.62 -11.75
C TYR A 1210 -70.47 -30.18 -12.72
N SER A 1211 -71.66 -29.88 -12.18
CA SER A 1211 -72.77 -29.33 -12.98
C SER A 1211 -72.46 -27.96 -13.59
N LEU A 1212 -71.66 -27.14 -12.91
CA LEU A 1212 -71.23 -25.84 -13.42
C LEU A 1212 -70.21 -26.01 -14.56
N ALA A 1213 -69.29 -26.98 -14.45
CA ALA A 1213 -68.35 -27.34 -15.50
C ALA A 1213 -69.04 -27.85 -16.77
N LEU A 1214 -70.07 -28.69 -16.65
CA LEU A 1214 -70.87 -29.18 -17.78
C LEU A 1214 -71.57 -28.03 -18.52
N HIS A 1215 -72.25 -27.13 -17.80
CA HIS A 1215 -72.86 -25.95 -18.42
C HIS A 1215 -71.81 -25.03 -19.05
N LEU A 1216 -70.59 -24.99 -18.49
CA LEU A 1216 -69.48 -24.24 -19.07
C LEU A 1216 -69.04 -24.86 -20.41
N LEU A 1217 -68.95 -26.18 -20.50
CA LEU A 1217 -68.57 -26.88 -21.74
C LEU A 1217 -69.59 -26.62 -22.84
N GLU A 1218 -70.88 -26.79 -22.55
CA GLU A 1218 -71.97 -26.48 -23.47
C GLU A 1218 -71.90 -25.03 -23.96
N ALA A 1219 -71.53 -24.09 -23.07
CA ALA A 1219 -71.34 -22.69 -23.41
C ALA A 1219 -70.13 -22.46 -24.34
N VAL A 1220 -69.00 -23.13 -24.11
CA VAL A 1220 -67.80 -22.97 -24.96
C VAL A 1220 -67.97 -23.65 -26.32
N GLU A 1221 -68.58 -24.84 -26.36
CA GLU A 1221 -68.87 -25.56 -27.62
C GLU A 1221 -69.84 -24.80 -28.52
N ALA A 1222 -70.83 -24.13 -27.92
CA ALA A 1222 -71.73 -23.25 -28.66
C ALA A 1222 -71.01 -21.99 -29.20
N LEU A 1223 -69.89 -21.57 -28.60
CA LEU A 1223 -69.07 -20.46 -29.09
C LEU A 1223 -68.05 -20.87 -30.15
N THR A 1224 -67.50 -22.09 -30.10
CA THR A 1224 -66.55 -22.61 -31.09
C THR A 1224 -67.20 -23.11 -32.38
N THR A 1225 -68.51 -23.30 -32.40
CA THR A 1225 -69.28 -23.71 -33.59
C THR A 1225 -69.71 -22.55 -34.49
N GLU A 1226 -69.50 -21.29 -34.07
CA GLU A 1226 -69.81 -20.07 -34.83
C GLU A 1226 -68.57 -19.27 -35.29
N ASP A 1227 -67.35 -19.80 -35.10
CA ASP A 1227 -66.07 -19.23 -35.60
C ASP A 1227 -65.67 -19.75 -37.01
#